data_AF-A0A0K0E739-F1
#
_entry.id   AF-A0A0K0E739-F1
#
_cell.length_a   1.000
_cell.length_b   1.000
_cell.length_c   1.000
_cell.angle_alpha   90.00
_cell.angle_beta   90.00
_cell.angle_gamma   90.00
#
_symmetry.space_group_name_H-M   'P 1'
#
loop_
_entity.id
_entity.type
_entity.pdbx_description
1 polymer ?
#
loop_
_entity_poly.entity_id
_entity_poly.type
_entity_poly.pdbx_seq_one_letter_code
_entity_poly.pdbx_strand_id
1 'polypeptide(L)'
;MLYHYQLLLPIFFSLTVGNKDILKNFIILPLKYESKIINDISYNPLPNNNITLNTSLGTIIGTHVDLGNNKNEKFFGKADAFFSVPFVHPPIGDLRLKHSIPINKFPNNPQIAQIQPPMCPQTLKKDNLTISEGESEDCLYINIFSPNVKTTNKYPVFVLIPGGGFDSGSIKEWGYKGFITNFVSNGIIVVVVQYRLGIHGFFTTFTDEIPPNRGVYDQTNALKFVKNYISEFGGDPNRITLAGHSTGAVSVTAQSLSPLSKNLFNQLIVMSADINLQFSGIMPLVNTDTNYNIAADLCNITKYEWDNYPMDYVNECIKNTPIQKFIDYQKWKLYSFVLYIDKDFIGFLPDTPTNLYQNIPLLPTVLGSVDQEVGRGLIDIFNSVKSLLNKNGYDMVLMLMSQLFTSDNNDQFAQLLYNFNVPLKTNSTDLYEWTKIVVNTAGGLGIYNFLALHSVNLLNKGNNNVYMYENSYVYNYCSKITLNGKIYNPLSHADDFFALTMRPEFFDSSNSNLINVNDIAMAHKLGTYWSMFIKNTSSLNGFSNPWQSITNPNNLKYLNIQSLYNDQLLDNYHKNDYQLYENTLSVVLSQWPFEDNVSRNNNGRKYPKSTTFKPSTMNTVPPTIKPTGYINNQYQPCNSSIIFSLTTSIDFTSELQFQKQLNLLSSNNIIEIYWNHFERIAVVSYNLNPNISINFNSVIDKNTFNDQLIKNVKRSNTGNSILKLLNLLSSDNFSYNINKPTNHFIFITSVDYNELKQSLKYSTILTKNGSLNFIVIGDNISTNDLTMLNPNGVYKINLNNPNYLALSNFILSNIKC
;
A
#
# COMPACT_ATOMS: atom_id res chain seq x y z
N MET A 1 -42.21 -23.57 -24.62
CA MET A 1 -41.62 -24.43 -25.67
C MET A 1 -40.12 -24.41 -25.47
N LEU A 2 -39.60 -25.44 -24.82
CA LEU A 2 -38.99 -26.62 -25.44
C LEU A 2 -37.48 -26.39 -25.58
N TYR A 3 -36.69 -26.97 -24.69
CA TYR A 3 -35.75 -28.07 -25.01
C TYR A 3 -34.37 -27.51 -25.35
N HIS A 4 -33.23 -28.08 -24.97
CA HIS A 4 -32.81 -29.22 -24.18
C HIS A 4 -31.27 -29.02 -24.12
N TYR A 5 -30.55 -29.42 -23.07
CA TYR A 5 -29.68 -30.60 -23.02
C TYR A 5 -28.32 -30.13 -22.43
N GLN A 6 -27.92 -30.65 -21.26
CA GLN A 6 -26.85 -31.67 -21.11
C GLN A 6 -25.44 -31.08 -21.38
N LEU A 7 -24.43 -31.19 -20.52
CA LEU A 7 -24.10 -32.20 -19.52
C LEU A 7 -23.24 -31.60 -18.40
N LEU A 8 -23.57 -32.00 -17.17
CA LEU A 8 -22.68 -32.53 -16.12
C LEU A 8 -21.43 -31.72 -15.68
N LEU A 9 -21.35 -31.56 -14.35
CA LEU A 9 -20.15 -31.28 -13.53
C LEU A 9 -19.60 -29.84 -13.60
N PRO A 10 -19.62 -29.03 -12.51
CA PRO A 10 -20.11 -29.26 -11.15
C PRO A 10 -21.16 -28.24 -10.67
N ILE A 11 -22.28 -28.77 -10.17
CA ILE A 11 -23.36 -28.09 -9.45
C ILE A 11 -22.89 -27.68 -8.03
N PHE A 12 -21.77 -26.96 -7.93
CA PHE A 12 -21.23 -26.38 -6.69
C PHE A 12 -20.59 -24.98 -6.90
N PHE A 13 -20.67 -24.40 -8.10
CA PHE A 13 -19.95 -23.17 -8.47
C PHE A 13 -20.87 -21.93 -8.68
N SER A 14 -22.04 -21.89 -8.04
CA SER A 14 -23.04 -20.81 -8.21
C SER A 14 -23.29 -19.92 -6.98
N LEU A 15 -22.32 -19.80 -6.06
CA LEU A 15 -22.31 -18.73 -5.04
C LEU A 15 -21.30 -17.59 -5.34
N THR A 16 -20.66 -17.60 -6.51
CA THR A 16 -19.46 -16.79 -6.79
C THR A 16 -19.67 -15.80 -7.93
N VAL A 17 -20.59 -14.86 -7.75
CA VAL A 17 -20.53 -13.50 -8.36
C VAL A 17 -20.80 -12.41 -7.29
N GLY A 18 -21.22 -12.78 -6.07
CA GLY A 18 -21.39 -11.86 -4.92
C GLY A 18 -20.29 -11.90 -3.85
N ASN A 19 -19.20 -12.66 -4.05
CA ASN A 19 -18.25 -12.97 -2.98
C ASN A 19 -17.13 -11.92 -2.79
N LYS A 20 -16.81 -11.10 -3.80
CA LYS A 20 -15.79 -10.04 -3.67
C LYS A 20 -16.23 -8.91 -2.73
N ASP A 21 -17.50 -8.54 -2.77
CA ASP A 21 -18.04 -7.50 -1.89
C ASP A 21 -18.16 -8.00 -0.44
N ILE A 22 -18.57 -9.26 -0.23
CA ILE A 22 -18.54 -9.90 1.09
C ILE A 22 -17.11 -9.95 1.63
N LEU A 23 -16.13 -10.31 0.80
CA LEU A 23 -14.72 -10.36 1.19
C LEU A 23 -14.17 -8.96 1.53
N LYS A 24 -14.44 -7.96 0.70
CA LYS A 24 -14.11 -6.55 0.99
C LYS A 24 -14.73 -6.10 2.31
N ASN A 25 -15.99 -6.46 2.54
CA ASN A 25 -16.70 -6.19 3.79
C ASN A 25 -16.14 -6.98 4.98
N PHE A 26 -15.51 -8.12 4.77
CA PHE A 26 -14.92 -8.95 5.82
C PHE A 26 -13.51 -8.50 6.23
N ILE A 27 -12.76 -7.85 5.34
CA ILE A 27 -11.35 -7.47 5.60
C ILE A 27 -11.23 -5.98 5.89
N ILE A 28 -11.91 -5.14 5.11
CA ILE A 28 -11.68 -3.68 5.13
C ILE A 28 -12.63 -3.01 6.13
N LEU A 29 -13.91 -3.36 6.12
CA LEU A 29 -14.88 -2.74 7.03
C LEU A 29 -14.55 -2.97 8.51
N PRO A 30 -14.00 -4.12 8.95
CA PRO A 30 -13.78 -4.32 10.37
C PRO A 30 -12.80 -3.36 11.04
N LEU A 31 -11.92 -2.75 10.25
CA LEU A 31 -10.96 -1.75 10.72
C LEU A 31 -11.51 -0.32 10.66
N LYS A 32 -12.67 -0.10 10.03
CA LYS A 32 -13.29 1.24 9.94
C LYS A 32 -14.12 1.54 11.19
N TYR A 33 -13.60 2.40 12.06
CA TYR A 33 -14.28 2.85 13.29
C TYR A 33 -15.17 4.09 13.11
N GLU A 34 -15.11 4.76 11.96
CA GLU A 34 -15.60 6.15 11.80
C GLU A 34 -17.12 6.31 11.62
N SER A 35 -17.89 5.23 11.63
CA SER A 35 -19.27 5.26 11.11
C SER A 35 -20.38 5.69 12.08
N LYS A 36 -20.10 6.09 13.32
CA LYS A 36 -21.14 6.40 14.31
C LYS A 36 -20.90 7.76 14.96
N ILE A 37 -21.84 8.70 14.72
CA ILE A 37 -22.06 9.96 15.46
C ILE A 37 -21.11 11.14 15.10
N ILE A 38 -21.18 11.58 13.84
CA ILE A 38 -20.64 12.87 13.36
C ILE A 38 -21.81 13.85 13.13
N ASN A 39 -22.71 13.98 14.11
CA ASN A 39 -23.86 14.88 13.96
C ASN A 39 -23.66 16.23 14.65
N ASP A 40 -22.59 16.41 15.44
CA ASP A 40 -22.25 17.70 16.06
C ASP A 40 -20.74 17.80 16.31
N ILE A 41 -19.98 18.39 15.38
CA ILE A 41 -18.50 18.51 15.47
C ILE A 41 -18.04 19.95 15.74
N SER A 42 -18.89 20.84 16.27
CA SER A 42 -18.45 22.21 16.59
C SER A 42 -17.70 22.26 17.93
N TYR A 43 -16.51 21.65 18.00
CA TYR A 43 -15.61 21.73 19.17
C TYR A 43 -14.74 22.98 19.14
N ASN A 44 -15.30 24.14 18.76
CA ASN A 44 -14.57 25.41 18.79
C ASN A 44 -14.70 26.03 20.19
N PRO A 45 -13.60 26.50 20.81
CA PRO A 45 -13.72 27.28 22.03
C PRO A 45 -14.40 28.62 21.76
N LEU A 46 -14.95 29.24 22.81
CA LEU A 46 -15.54 30.57 22.70
C LEU A 46 -14.46 31.61 22.31
N PRO A 47 -14.65 32.41 21.25
CA PRO A 47 -13.63 33.31 20.71
C PRO A 47 -13.33 34.54 21.58
N ASN A 48 -13.84 34.64 22.81
CA ASN A 48 -13.68 35.84 23.63
C ASN A 48 -12.28 35.98 24.26
N ASN A 49 -11.46 34.92 24.23
CA ASN A 49 -10.12 34.89 24.82
C ASN A 49 -9.02 34.85 23.74
N ASN A 50 -8.89 35.91 22.93
CA ASN A 50 -7.93 35.94 21.82
C ASN A 50 -6.47 35.86 22.28
N ILE A 51 -5.66 35.05 21.58
CA ILE A 51 -4.19 35.07 21.67
C ILE A 51 -3.60 35.49 20.32
N THR A 52 -2.93 36.65 20.29
CA THR A 52 -2.28 37.16 19.08
C THR A 52 -0.79 36.82 19.11
N LEU A 53 -0.30 36.19 18.04
CA LEU A 53 1.10 35.81 17.86
C LEU A 53 1.64 36.42 16.57
N ASN A 54 2.77 37.13 16.64
CA ASN A 54 3.48 37.61 15.47
C ASN A 54 4.53 36.58 15.06
N THR A 55 4.37 36.01 13.85
CA THR A 55 5.26 34.99 13.29
C THR A 55 6.03 35.54 12.10
N SER A 56 7.05 34.83 11.64
CA SER A 56 7.76 35.12 10.40
C SER A 56 6.86 35.01 9.15
N LEU A 57 5.75 34.27 9.23
CA LEU A 57 4.75 34.11 8.17
C LEU A 57 3.67 35.22 8.18
N GLY A 58 3.58 36.00 9.26
CA GLY A 58 2.54 37.01 9.50
C GLY A 58 1.95 36.94 10.91
N THR A 59 0.99 37.80 11.22
CA THR A 59 0.25 37.73 12.49
C THR A 59 -0.80 36.63 12.41
N ILE A 60 -0.94 35.84 13.48
CA ILE A 60 -1.98 34.81 13.63
C ILE A 60 -2.73 35.01 14.95
N ILE A 61 -4.05 34.83 14.94
CA ILE A 61 -4.93 35.00 16.10
C ILE A 61 -5.56 33.65 16.44
N GLY A 62 -5.19 33.09 17.58
CA GLY A 62 -5.79 31.89 18.17
C GLY A 62 -6.70 32.21 19.35
N THR A 63 -7.01 31.20 20.17
CA THR A 63 -7.80 31.32 21.41
C THR A 63 -7.06 30.73 22.61
N HIS A 64 -7.03 31.44 23.73
CA HIS A 64 -6.57 30.92 25.01
C HIS A 64 -7.69 30.12 25.69
N VAL A 65 -7.40 28.86 25.99
CA VAL A 65 -8.33 27.89 26.56
C VAL A 65 -7.90 27.57 27.98
N ASP A 66 -8.83 27.66 28.94
CA ASP A 66 -8.63 27.29 30.34
C ASP A 66 -9.69 26.25 30.75
N LEU A 67 -9.25 25.02 31.06
CA LEU A 67 -10.10 23.92 31.51
C LEU A 67 -9.99 23.69 33.03
N GLY A 68 -9.38 24.63 33.77
CA GLY A 68 -9.08 24.46 35.19
C GLY A 68 -7.79 23.68 35.45
N ASN A 69 -7.43 23.50 36.72
CA ASN A 69 -6.16 22.88 37.15
C ASN A 69 -6.35 21.59 37.98
N ASN A 70 -7.58 21.15 38.20
CA ASN A 70 -7.88 20.01 39.07
C ASN A 70 -7.67 18.69 38.31
N LYS A 71 -6.58 17.98 38.60
CA LYS A 71 -6.24 16.71 37.94
C LYS A 71 -7.21 15.55 38.23
N ASN A 72 -8.11 15.73 39.21
CA ASN A 72 -9.17 14.74 39.49
C ASN A 72 -10.39 14.94 38.59
N GLU A 73 -10.47 16.04 37.85
CA GLU A 73 -11.54 16.27 36.88
C GLU A 73 -11.23 15.56 35.57
N LYS A 74 -12.31 15.29 34.81
CA LYS A 74 -12.22 14.63 33.50
C LYS A 74 -11.31 15.39 32.54
N PHE A 75 -11.44 16.71 32.50
CA PHE A 75 -10.62 17.59 31.69
C PHE A 75 -9.96 18.65 32.58
N PHE A 76 -8.71 18.98 32.28
CA PHE A 76 -7.95 20.03 32.97
C PHE A 76 -6.82 20.54 32.09
N GLY A 77 -6.17 21.62 32.50
CA GLY A 77 -5.05 22.24 31.81
C GLY A 77 -5.43 23.51 31.05
N LYS A 78 -4.41 24.20 30.54
CA LYS A 78 -4.54 25.45 29.79
C LYS A 78 -3.73 25.38 28.52
N ALA A 79 -4.17 26.07 27.47
CA ALA A 79 -3.46 26.12 26.20
C ALA A 79 -3.72 27.41 25.42
N ASP A 80 -2.70 27.87 24.71
CA ASP A 80 -2.84 28.75 23.56
C ASP A 80 -3.13 27.87 22.34
N ALA A 81 -4.37 27.91 21.84
CA ALA A 81 -4.87 27.06 20.78
C ALA A 81 -5.02 27.81 19.45
N PHE A 82 -4.45 27.26 18.38
CA PHE A 82 -4.54 27.76 17.02
C PHE A 82 -5.18 26.68 16.15
N PHE A 83 -6.42 26.91 15.73
CA PHE A 83 -7.19 26.03 14.86
C PHE A 83 -7.02 26.46 13.41
N SER A 84 -6.95 25.53 12.45
CA SER A 84 -6.83 25.86 11.01
C SER A 84 -5.59 26.68 10.62
N VAL A 85 -4.40 26.31 11.10
CA VAL A 85 -3.15 26.93 10.63
C VAL A 85 -2.83 26.40 9.24
N PRO A 86 -2.79 27.24 8.18
CA PRO A 86 -2.42 26.79 6.84
C PRO A 86 -0.91 26.51 6.79
N PHE A 87 -0.51 25.43 6.12
CA PHE A 87 0.90 25.07 5.95
C PHE A 87 1.32 24.94 4.48
N VAL A 88 0.37 24.87 3.56
CA VAL A 88 0.53 24.79 2.11
C VAL A 88 -0.52 25.65 1.40
N HIS A 89 -0.29 25.95 0.13
CA HIS A 89 -1.32 26.54 -0.72
C HIS A 89 -2.51 25.58 -0.88
N PRO A 90 -3.76 26.08 -0.92
CA PRO A 90 -4.94 25.25 -1.16
C PRO A 90 -4.79 24.39 -2.42
N PRO A 91 -5.02 23.07 -2.37
CA PRO A 91 -4.83 22.16 -3.50
C PRO A 91 -6.02 22.20 -4.46
N ILE A 92 -6.40 23.40 -4.90
CA ILE A 92 -7.55 23.68 -5.78
C ILE A 92 -7.06 24.23 -7.13
N GLY A 93 -7.96 24.29 -8.12
CA GLY A 93 -7.65 24.81 -9.45
C GLY A 93 -6.44 24.09 -10.07
N ASP A 94 -5.42 24.85 -10.46
CA ASP A 94 -4.19 24.31 -11.07
C ASP A 94 -3.34 23.44 -10.13
N LEU A 95 -3.55 23.53 -8.81
CA LEU A 95 -2.87 22.70 -7.80
C LEU A 95 -3.63 21.43 -7.46
N ARG A 96 -4.86 21.28 -7.98
CA ARG A 96 -5.69 20.10 -7.78
C ARG A 96 -4.96 18.86 -8.28
N LEU A 97 -4.93 17.81 -7.46
CA LEU A 97 -4.26 16.53 -7.72
C LEU A 97 -2.74 16.59 -7.97
N LYS A 98 -2.07 17.71 -7.68
CA LYS A 98 -0.61 17.80 -7.67
C LYS A 98 -0.04 17.65 -6.26
N HIS A 99 1.28 17.49 -6.13
CA HIS A 99 1.95 17.63 -4.83
C HIS A 99 1.66 19.01 -4.22
N SER A 100 1.43 19.07 -2.91
CA SER A 100 1.17 20.33 -2.21
C SER A 100 2.43 21.21 -2.19
N ILE A 101 2.21 22.53 -2.18
CA ILE A 101 3.29 23.53 -2.23
C ILE A 101 3.28 24.31 -0.91
N PRO A 102 4.38 24.33 -0.13
CA PRO A 102 4.45 25.08 1.12
C PRO A 102 4.15 26.57 0.93
N ILE A 103 3.48 27.18 1.90
CA ILE A 103 3.34 28.65 1.95
C ILE A 103 4.64 29.31 2.40
N ASN A 104 4.83 30.58 2.02
CA ASN A 104 5.90 31.43 2.53
C ASN A 104 5.38 32.64 3.35
N LYS A 105 4.06 32.84 3.40
CA LYS A 105 3.32 33.80 4.22
C LYS A 105 1.92 33.24 4.47
N PHE A 106 1.27 33.66 5.55
CA PHE A 106 -0.14 33.35 5.73
C PHE A 106 -0.99 34.00 4.62
N PRO A 107 -2.09 33.35 4.18
CA PRO A 107 -2.95 33.88 3.13
C PRO A 107 -3.66 35.18 3.56
N ASN A 108 -3.88 35.34 4.87
CA ASN A 108 -4.40 36.56 5.48
C ASN A 108 -3.42 37.10 6.53
N ASN A 109 -3.46 38.40 6.80
CA ASN A 109 -2.68 39.02 7.87
C ASN A 109 -3.55 40.09 8.59
N PRO A 110 -4.12 39.79 9.76
CA PRO A 110 -3.91 38.57 10.56
C PRO A 110 -4.60 37.33 9.97
N GLN A 111 -3.99 36.16 10.15
CA GLN A 111 -4.62 34.86 9.94
C GLN A 111 -5.49 34.51 11.15
N ILE A 112 -6.79 34.29 10.94
CA ILE A 112 -7.71 33.90 12.00
C ILE A 112 -7.66 32.38 12.16
N ALA A 113 -7.25 31.93 13.34
CA ALA A 113 -7.01 30.53 13.68
C ALA A 113 -7.83 30.10 14.92
N GLN A 114 -9.13 30.41 14.91
CA GLN A 114 -10.04 30.19 16.05
C GLN A 114 -11.15 29.17 15.77
N ILE A 115 -11.26 28.74 14.51
CA ILE A 115 -12.31 27.84 14.03
C ILE A 115 -11.61 26.66 13.36
N GLN A 116 -12.11 25.46 13.59
CA GLN A 116 -11.64 24.24 12.95
C GLN A 116 -11.83 24.24 11.41
N PRO A 117 -10.93 23.62 10.63
CA PRO A 117 -10.93 23.74 9.17
C PRO A 117 -12.03 22.89 8.56
N PRO A 118 -12.45 23.13 7.32
CA PRO A 118 -13.27 22.15 6.61
C PRO A 118 -12.55 20.78 6.58
N MET A 119 -13.32 19.71 6.63
CA MET A 119 -12.80 18.35 6.46
C MET A 119 -12.34 18.16 5.01
N CYS A 120 -11.36 17.30 4.77
CA CYS A 120 -11.06 16.91 3.40
C CYS A 120 -12.23 16.09 2.82
N PRO A 121 -12.45 16.12 1.49
CA PRO A 121 -13.61 15.49 0.86
C PRO A 121 -13.59 13.98 1.10
N GLN A 122 -14.67 13.41 1.62
CA GLN A 122 -14.70 12.03 2.10
C GLN A 122 -16.13 11.49 2.28
N THR A 123 -16.25 10.22 2.65
CA THR A 123 -17.53 9.52 2.78
C THR A 123 -17.91 9.31 4.24
N LEU A 124 -18.48 10.32 4.91
CA LEU A 124 -18.86 10.19 6.34
C LEU A 124 -20.35 9.96 6.58
N LYS A 125 -21.23 10.54 5.75
CA LYS A 125 -22.69 10.43 5.97
C LYS A 125 -23.24 9.19 5.29
N LYS A 126 -23.92 8.33 6.08
CA LYS A 126 -24.66 7.16 5.58
C LYS A 126 -25.72 7.56 4.55
N ASP A 127 -26.34 8.73 4.70
CA ASP A 127 -27.66 8.94 4.09
C ASP A 127 -27.73 9.96 2.94
N ASN A 128 -26.70 10.80 2.67
CA ASN A 128 -26.74 11.79 1.58
C ASN A 128 -25.46 11.84 0.74
N LEU A 129 -25.60 11.83 -0.59
CA LEU A 129 -24.55 11.93 -1.63
C LEU A 129 -24.22 13.40 -1.98
N THR A 130 -24.13 14.24 -0.96
CA THR A 130 -23.69 15.64 -1.10
C THR A 130 -22.49 15.83 -0.19
N ILE A 131 -21.53 16.68 -0.59
CA ILE A 131 -20.49 17.22 0.29
C ILE A 131 -21.22 17.59 1.57
N SER A 132 -20.87 16.92 2.67
CA SER A 132 -21.43 17.30 3.96
C SER A 132 -21.18 18.79 4.12
N GLU A 133 -22.14 19.55 4.67
CA GLU A 133 -21.80 20.86 5.23
C GLU A 133 -20.51 20.71 6.05
N GLY A 134 -19.45 21.40 5.64
CA GLY A 134 -18.14 21.36 6.29
C GLY A 134 -17.02 20.58 5.59
N GLU A 135 -17.18 20.02 4.39
CA GLU A 135 -16.02 19.50 3.59
C GLU A 135 -15.60 20.47 2.46
N SER A 136 -14.32 20.46 2.10
CA SER A 136 -13.73 21.32 1.05
C SER A 136 -12.46 20.67 0.48
N GLU A 137 -12.10 20.97 -0.78
CA GLU A 137 -10.76 20.64 -1.29
C GLU A 137 -9.67 21.52 -0.66
N ASP A 138 -10.01 22.75 -0.25
CA ASP A 138 -9.18 23.57 0.62
C ASP A 138 -9.28 23.07 2.06
N CYS A 139 -8.54 22.00 2.36
CA CYS A 139 -8.60 21.29 3.64
C CYS A 139 -7.23 21.05 4.29
N LEU A 140 -6.14 21.57 3.72
CA LEU A 140 -4.77 21.29 4.20
C LEU A 140 -4.35 22.26 5.30
N TYR A 141 -4.80 21.95 6.52
CA TYR A 141 -4.54 22.72 7.73
C TYR A 141 -4.00 21.83 8.86
N ILE A 142 -3.37 22.45 9.85
CA ILE A 142 -3.01 21.82 11.13
C ILE A 142 -3.65 22.56 12.31
N ASN A 143 -3.86 21.87 13.41
CA ASN A 143 -4.16 22.50 14.71
C ASN A 143 -2.91 22.48 15.58
N ILE A 144 -2.65 23.55 16.33
CA ILE A 144 -1.52 23.66 17.26
C ILE A 144 -2.06 24.03 18.65
N PHE A 145 -1.70 23.25 19.66
CA PHE A 145 -2.01 23.51 21.07
C PHE A 145 -0.72 23.67 21.85
N SER A 146 -0.46 24.88 22.36
CA SER A 146 0.78 25.20 23.08
C SER A 146 0.50 25.50 24.56
N PRO A 147 1.34 25.04 25.51
CA PRO A 147 1.17 25.41 26.91
C PRO A 147 1.31 26.92 27.15
N ASN A 148 2.21 27.57 26.40
CA ASN A 148 2.46 29.01 26.44
C ASN A 148 3.35 29.42 25.25
N VAL A 149 2.81 30.18 24.28
CA VAL A 149 3.59 30.62 23.11
C VAL A 149 4.72 31.61 23.46
N LYS A 150 4.63 32.29 24.61
CA LYS A 150 5.61 33.28 25.07
C LYS A 150 6.75 32.66 25.88
N THR A 151 6.81 31.33 26.00
CA THR A 151 7.87 30.66 26.74
C THR A 151 9.26 30.92 26.15
N THR A 152 10.26 31.09 27.01
CA THR A 152 11.68 31.05 26.64
C THR A 152 12.20 29.61 26.62
N ASN A 153 11.67 28.75 27.49
CA ASN A 153 12.01 27.33 27.54
C ASN A 153 11.12 26.56 26.56
N LYS A 154 11.71 26.11 25.45
CA LYS A 154 10.97 25.43 24.38
C LYS A 154 10.46 24.05 24.81
N TYR A 155 9.24 23.74 24.41
CA TYR A 155 8.54 22.48 24.75
C TYR A 155 8.80 21.38 23.71
N PRO A 156 8.84 20.09 24.10
CA PRO A 156 8.74 18.99 23.14
C PRO A 156 7.46 19.08 22.32
N VAL A 157 7.49 18.54 21.10
CA VAL A 157 6.39 18.63 20.14
C VAL A 157 5.90 17.23 19.79
N PHE A 158 4.62 16.97 20.03
CA PHE A 158 3.90 15.77 19.61
C PHE A 158 3.12 16.06 18.34
N VAL A 159 3.52 15.47 17.21
CA VAL A 159 2.84 15.62 15.93
C VAL A 159 2.03 14.35 15.66
N LEU A 160 0.71 14.48 15.62
CA LEU A 160 -0.22 13.39 15.39
C LEU A 160 -0.72 13.39 13.94
N ILE A 161 -0.57 12.25 13.26
CA ILE A 161 -1.23 11.93 11.99
C ILE A 161 -2.40 10.98 12.33
N PRO A 162 -3.66 11.44 12.25
CA PRO A 162 -4.82 10.56 12.41
C PRO A 162 -4.89 9.50 11.31
N GLY A 163 -5.42 8.32 11.66
CA GLY A 163 -5.79 7.30 10.70
C GLY A 163 -7.17 7.54 10.09
N GLY A 164 -7.63 6.56 9.30
CA GLY A 164 -8.94 6.57 8.65
C GLY A 164 -8.94 5.87 7.30
N GLY A 165 -8.22 4.75 7.16
CA GLY A 165 -8.19 3.96 5.92
C GLY A 165 -7.62 4.69 4.70
N PHE A 166 -6.98 5.85 4.89
CA PHE A 166 -6.63 6.83 3.85
C PHE A 166 -7.81 7.41 3.07
N ASP A 167 -9.06 7.14 3.46
CA ASP A 167 -10.26 7.56 2.73
C ASP A 167 -11.27 8.35 3.56
N SER A 168 -11.05 8.44 4.86
CA SER A 168 -11.86 9.21 5.79
C SER A 168 -11.04 9.69 7.02
N GLY A 169 -11.65 10.53 7.86
CA GLY A 169 -11.06 11.16 9.04
C GLY A 169 -10.90 12.69 8.92
N SER A 170 -10.83 13.38 10.06
CA SER A 170 -10.52 14.82 10.14
C SER A 170 -9.91 15.21 11.48
N ILE A 171 -9.15 16.31 11.49
CA ILE A 171 -8.65 16.90 12.73
C ILE A 171 -9.77 17.42 13.65
N LYS A 172 -10.96 17.67 13.09
CA LYS A 172 -12.17 18.08 13.84
C LYS A 172 -12.67 17.01 14.81
N GLU A 173 -12.50 15.74 14.48
CA GLU A 173 -13.06 14.61 15.24
C GLU A 173 -12.44 14.43 16.62
N TRP A 174 -11.23 14.95 16.83
CA TRP A 174 -10.43 14.73 18.04
C TRP A 174 -10.64 15.79 19.12
N GLY A 175 -11.32 16.90 18.79
CA GLY A 175 -11.48 18.04 19.70
C GLY A 175 -10.14 18.60 20.19
N TYR A 176 -10.17 19.35 21.30
CA TYR A 176 -8.97 19.92 21.93
C TYR A 176 -8.81 19.56 23.40
N LYS A 177 -9.91 19.30 24.13
CA LYS A 177 -9.89 19.10 25.60
C LYS A 177 -9.01 17.93 26.02
N GLY A 178 -9.09 16.81 25.32
CA GLY A 178 -8.27 15.63 25.57
C GLY A 178 -6.78 15.89 25.34
N PHE A 179 -6.42 16.55 24.24
CA PHE A 179 -5.03 16.93 23.98
C PHE A 179 -4.48 17.88 25.05
N ILE A 180 -5.28 18.85 25.49
CA ILE A 180 -4.89 19.75 26.58
C ILE A 180 -4.65 18.96 27.87
N THR A 181 -5.58 18.07 28.20
CA THR A 181 -5.56 17.27 29.43
C THR A 181 -4.37 16.31 29.47
N ASN A 182 -4.15 15.54 28.41
CA ASN A 182 -3.16 14.46 28.41
C ASN A 182 -1.75 14.91 28.01
N PHE A 183 -1.59 16.00 27.24
CA PHE A 183 -0.27 16.42 26.73
C PHE A 183 0.08 17.87 27.08
N VAL A 184 -0.79 18.85 26.79
CA VAL A 184 -0.44 20.27 26.99
C VAL A 184 -0.26 20.61 28.46
N SER A 185 -1.09 20.05 29.34
CA SER A 185 -0.95 20.15 30.80
C SER A 185 0.38 19.58 31.31
N ASN A 186 0.98 18.68 30.54
CA ASN A 186 2.29 18.11 30.78
C ASN A 186 3.42 18.94 30.12
N GLY A 187 3.17 20.11 29.53
CA GLY A 187 4.22 20.91 28.91
C GLY A 187 4.71 20.32 27.58
N ILE A 188 3.79 19.80 26.77
CA ILE A 188 4.04 19.30 25.42
C ILE A 188 3.19 20.11 24.44
N ILE A 189 3.76 20.52 23.30
CA ILE A 189 2.97 21.08 22.20
C ILE A 189 2.36 19.95 21.41
N VAL A 190 1.07 20.05 21.09
CA VAL A 190 0.39 19.09 20.21
C VAL A 190 0.14 19.73 18.86
N VAL A 191 0.49 19.04 17.78
CA VAL A 191 0.15 19.38 16.40
C VAL A 191 -0.66 18.25 15.80
N VAL A 192 -1.84 18.53 15.25
CA VAL A 192 -2.69 17.52 14.58
C VAL A 192 -2.78 17.84 13.10
N VAL A 193 -2.42 16.87 12.25
CA VAL A 193 -2.25 17.07 10.80
C VAL A 193 -3.47 16.63 10.01
N GLN A 194 -4.01 17.50 9.15
CA GLN A 194 -4.96 17.13 8.10
C GLN A 194 -4.24 16.96 6.75
N TYR A 195 -4.61 15.92 6.00
CA TYR A 195 -4.02 15.60 4.70
C TYR A 195 -5.11 15.15 3.72
N ARG A 196 -4.84 15.20 2.41
CA ARG A 196 -5.82 14.76 1.40
C ARG A 196 -6.10 13.25 1.50
N LEU A 197 -7.37 12.89 1.35
CA LEU A 197 -7.89 11.53 1.49
C LEU A 197 -8.41 10.99 0.16
N GLY A 198 -8.62 9.68 0.09
CA GLY A 198 -9.35 9.01 -0.98
C GLY A 198 -8.73 9.20 -2.36
N ILE A 199 -9.59 9.32 -3.36
CA ILE A 199 -9.19 9.64 -4.74
C ILE A 199 -8.38 10.96 -4.77
N HIS A 200 -8.76 11.96 -3.97
CA HIS A 200 -8.05 13.24 -3.93
C HIS A 200 -6.59 13.09 -3.47
N GLY A 201 -6.33 12.24 -2.47
CA GLY A 201 -5.00 12.01 -1.89
C GLY A 201 -4.15 10.91 -2.53
N PHE A 202 -4.78 9.87 -3.09
CA PHE A 202 -4.08 8.60 -3.38
C PHE A 202 -4.34 7.98 -4.75
N PHE A 203 -5.35 8.43 -5.51
CA PHE A 203 -5.49 8.01 -6.91
C PHE A 203 -4.28 8.48 -7.73
N THR A 204 -3.74 7.65 -8.61
CA THR A 204 -2.59 8.04 -9.45
C THR A 204 -2.69 7.48 -10.86
N THR A 205 -2.28 8.28 -11.84
CA THR A 205 -2.02 7.83 -13.21
C THR A 205 -0.53 7.60 -13.45
N PHE A 206 0.28 7.73 -12.38
CA PHE A 206 1.74 7.72 -12.43
C PHE A 206 2.26 8.69 -13.51
N THR A 207 1.70 9.90 -13.52
CA THR A 207 2.25 11.02 -14.27
C THR A 207 2.61 12.21 -13.38
N ASP A 208 3.41 13.16 -13.87
CA ASP A 208 3.75 14.40 -13.14
C ASP A 208 2.50 15.23 -12.80
N GLU A 209 1.43 15.08 -13.60
CA GLU A 209 0.14 15.74 -13.42
C GLU A 209 -0.68 15.18 -12.26
N ILE A 210 -0.63 13.85 -12.05
CA ILE A 210 -1.34 13.13 -10.99
C ILE A 210 -0.37 12.10 -10.39
N PRO A 211 0.64 12.56 -9.62
CA PRO A 211 1.69 11.69 -9.08
C PRO A 211 1.14 10.83 -7.93
N PRO A 212 1.77 9.69 -7.61
CA PRO A 212 1.40 8.88 -6.45
C PRO A 212 1.62 9.62 -5.11
N ASN A 213 1.12 9.05 -4.01
CA ASN A 213 1.49 9.42 -2.63
C ASN A 213 1.23 10.88 -2.19
N ARG A 214 0.28 11.60 -2.80
CA ARG A 214 0.04 13.03 -2.47
C ARG A 214 -0.39 13.24 -1.02
N GLY A 215 -1.24 12.37 -0.48
CA GLY A 215 -1.69 12.46 0.91
C GLY A 215 -0.55 12.38 1.92
N VAL A 216 0.41 11.45 1.74
CA VAL A 216 1.59 11.37 2.61
C VAL A 216 2.60 12.50 2.34
N TYR A 217 2.65 13.04 1.12
CA TYR A 217 3.44 14.23 0.83
C TYR A 217 2.90 15.49 1.51
N ASP A 218 1.57 15.62 1.66
CA ASP A 218 0.96 16.70 2.46
C ASP A 218 1.45 16.64 3.90
N GLN A 219 1.51 15.43 4.48
CA GLN A 219 2.04 15.23 5.84
C GLN A 219 3.52 15.61 5.92
N THR A 220 4.33 15.27 4.90
CA THR A 220 5.74 15.71 4.83
C THR A 220 5.86 17.24 4.83
N ASN A 221 4.98 17.94 4.11
CA ASN A 221 4.95 19.41 4.13
C ASN A 221 4.49 19.96 5.48
N ALA A 222 3.54 19.32 6.16
CA ALA A 222 3.17 19.67 7.53
C ALA A 222 4.36 19.48 8.50
N LEU A 223 5.12 18.38 8.37
CA LEU A 223 6.33 18.14 9.15
C LEU A 223 7.42 19.19 8.89
N LYS A 224 7.61 19.61 7.64
CA LYS A 224 8.51 20.72 7.30
C LYS A 224 8.05 22.03 7.92
N PHE A 225 6.74 22.31 7.90
CA PHE A 225 6.18 23.49 8.58
C PHE A 225 6.49 23.44 10.07
N VAL A 226 6.23 22.32 10.75
CA VAL A 226 6.55 22.14 12.17
C VAL A 226 8.03 22.35 12.42
N LYS A 227 8.92 21.69 11.66
CA LYS A 227 10.37 21.81 11.81
C LYS A 227 10.85 23.26 11.68
N ASN A 228 10.26 24.03 10.77
CA ASN A 228 10.69 25.39 10.46
C ASN A 228 10.09 26.46 11.40
N TYR A 229 8.84 26.29 11.85
CA TYR A 229 8.07 27.37 12.49
C TYR A 229 7.59 27.06 13.90
N ILE A 230 7.65 25.81 14.39
CA ILE A 230 7.08 25.47 15.71
C ILE A 230 7.76 26.20 16.88
N SER A 231 9.00 26.66 16.69
CA SER A 231 9.72 27.47 17.67
C SER A 231 9.03 28.79 17.98
N GLU A 232 8.31 29.36 17.01
CA GLU A 232 7.53 30.59 17.16
C GLU A 232 6.24 30.35 17.97
N PHE A 233 5.77 29.11 18.03
CA PHE A 233 4.66 28.66 18.89
C PHE A 233 5.13 28.13 20.25
N GLY A 234 6.43 28.25 20.57
CA GLY A 234 7.02 27.81 21.83
C GLY A 234 7.64 26.40 21.82
N GLY A 235 7.69 25.73 20.66
CA GLY A 235 8.19 24.35 20.53
C GLY A 235 9.70 24.24 20.30
N ASP A 236 10.26 23.07 20.58
CA ASP A 236 11.64 22.74 20.24
C ASP A 236 11.66 21.93 18.95
N PRO A 237 12.14 22.49 17.82
CA PRO A 237 12.19 21.79 16.54
C PRO A 237 13.17 20.61 16.54
N ASN A 238 13.96 20.40 17.59
CA ASN A 238 14.86 19.26 17.76
C ASN A 238 14.32 18.19 18.72
N ARG A 239 13.08 18.33 19.17
CA ARG A 239 12.37 17.36 20.02
C ARG A 239 10.96 17.12 19.50
N ILE A 240 10.89 16.65 18.25
CA ILE A 240 9.63 16.31 17.58
C ILE A 240 9.40 14.80 17.68
N THR A 241 8.30 14.38 18.30
CA THR A 241 7.80 13.01 18.28
C THR A 241 6.70 12.92 17.23
N LEU A 242 6.90 12.08 16.21
CA LEU A 242 5.89 11.79 15.20
C LEU A 242 5.06 10.58 15.64
N ALA A 243 3.75 10.73 15.66
CA ALA A 243 2.83 9.71 16.12
C ALA A 243 1.68 9.50 15.14
N GLY A 244 1.12 8.30 15.12
CA GLY A 244 -0.07 8.01 14.33
C GLY A 244 -0.73 6.70 14.74
N HIS A 245 -2.02 6.62 14.42
CA HIS A 245 -2.86 5.45 14.65
C HIS A 245 -3.33 4.89 13.31
N SER A 246 -3.42 3.56 13.14
CA SER A 246 -3.94 2.93 11.91
C SER A 246 -3.19 3.42 10.66
N THR A 247 -3.87 3.88 9.60
CA THR A 247 -3.20 4.50 8.44
C THR A 247 -2.35 5.75 8.77
N GLY A 248 -2.55 6.36 9.94
CA GLY A 248 -1.63 7.33 10.50
C GLY A 248 -0.31 6.70 10.98
N ALA A 249 -0.33 5.48 11.53
CA ALA A 249 0.86 4.70 11.87
C ALA A 249 1.58 4.15 10.62
N VAL A 250 0.83 3.76 9.57
CA VAL A 250 1.37 3.49 8.22
C VAL A 250 2.11 4.72 7.70
N SER A 251 1.52 5.90 7.90
CA SER A 251 2.16 7.16 7.53
C SER A 251 3.43 7.39 8.35
N VAL A 252 3.41 7.21 9.68
CA VAL A 252 4.60 7.37 10.55
C VAL A 252 5.75 6.46 10.10
N THR A 253 5.46 5.19 9.85
CA THR A 253 6.46 4.23 9.36
C THR A 253 6.96 4.62 7.97
N ALA A 254 6.08 5.00 7.04
CA ALA A 254 6.49 5.52 5.72
C ALA A 254 7.36 6.78 5.78
N GLN A 255 7.03 7.74 6.65
CA GLN A 255 7.83 8.94 6.89
C GLN A 255 9.22 8.57 7.45
N SER A 256 9.33 7.52 8.29
CA SER A 256 10.61 7.05 8.82
C SER A 256 11.53 6.41 7.77
N LEU A 257 10.93 5.83 6.71
CA LEU A 257 11.62 5.23 5.58
C LEU A 257 11.95 6.25 4.48
N SER A 258 11.26 7.40 4.47
CA SER A 258 11.39 8.39 3.40
C SER A 258 12.68 9.23 3.53
N PRO A 259 13.48 9.35 2.45
CA PRO A 259 14.61 10.28 2.43
C PRO A 259 14.16 11.74 2.54
N LEU A 260 12.93 12.08 2.12
CA LEU A 260 12.40 13.45 2.17
C LEU A 260 12.06 13.92 3.58
N SER A 261 11.91 12.99 4.51
CA SER A 261 11.51 13.25 5.90
C SER A 261 12.66 13.07 6.90
N LYS A 262 13.86 12.76 6.38
CA LYS A 262 15.08 12.67 7.16
C LYS A 262 15.28 13.94 8.00
N ASN A 263 15.51 13.77 9.30
CA ASN A 263 15.75 14.83 10.29
C ASN A 263 14.55 15.77 10.59
N LEU A 264 13.33 15.44 10.15
CA LEU A 264 12.13 16.22 10.49
C LEU A 264 11.56 15.88 11.88
N PHE A 265 11.86 14.69 12.41
CA PHE A 265 11.43 14.22 13.72
C PHE A 265 12.54 13.40 14.39
N ASN A 266 12.37 13.16 15.69
CA ASN A 266 13.38 12.59 16.59
C ASN A 266 12.92 11.30 17.26
N GLN A 267 11.61 11.05 17.35
CA GLN A 267 11.00 9.88 17.97
C GLN A 267 9.76 9.45 17.20
N LEU A 268 9.38 8.18 17.34
CA LEU A 268 8.24 7.58 16.66
C LEU A 268 7.27 6.92 17.64
N ILE A 269 5.96 7.07 17.40
CA ILE A 269 4.89 6.34 18.08
C ILE A 269 3.97 5.72 17.02
N VAL A 270 3.96 4.39 16.94
CA VAL A 270 3.31 3.61 15.88
C VAL A 270 2.19 2.76 16.51
N MET A 271 0.94 3.19 16.36
CA MET A 271 -0.21 2.54 17.03
C MET A 271 -1.07 1.77 16.02
N SER A 272 -1.13 0.45 16.17
CA SER A 272 -2.05 -0.45 15.47
C SER A 272 -1.95 -0.51 13.94
N ALA A 273 -0.79 -0.20 13.33
CA ALA A 273 -0.47 -0.57 11.94
C ALA A 273 1.00 -0.29 11.59
N ASP A 274 1.46 -0.84 10.48
CA ASP A 274 2.76 -0.61 9.84
C ASP A 274 2.57 -0.41 8.32
N ILE A 275 3.56 0.20 7.65
CA ILE A 275 3.53 0.47 6.21
C ILE A 275 3.10 -0.72 5.36
N ASN A 276 3.50 -1.95 5.73
CA ASN A 276 3.20 -3.15 4.95
C ASN A 276 1.70 -3.42 4.82
N LEU A 277 0.87 -2.96 5.77
CA LEU A 277 -0.57 -3.15 5.71
C LEU A 277 -1.24 -2.36 4.56
N GLN A 278 -0.65 -1.25 4.09
CA GLN A 278 -1.18 -0.41 3.01
C GLN A 278 -0.10 -0.03 2.00
N PHE A 279 0.76 -0.98 1.63
CA PHE A 279 1.75 -0.82 0.57
C PHE A 279 1.39 -1.66 -0.66
N SER A 280 1.54 -1.06 -1.85
CA SER A 280 1.25 -1.72 -3.11
C SER A 280 2.17 -2.92 -3.33
N GLY A 281 1.56 -4.08 -3.58
CA GLY A 281 2.23 -5.33 -3.86
C GLY A 281 2.25 -6.32 -2.70
N ILE A 282 2.10 -5.86 -1.45
CA ILE A 282 2.14 -6.71 -0.24
C ILE A 282 0.99 -7.72 -0.20
N MET A 283 -0.24 -7.27 -0.49
CA MET A 283 -1.43 -8.13 -0.59
C MET A 283 -1.92 -8.15 -2.05
N PRO A 284 -1.50 -9.12 -2.88
CA PRO A 284 -1.71 -9.11 -4.32
C PRO A 284 -3.16 -8.86 -4.76
N LEU A 285 -4.15 -9.47 -4.09
CA LEU A 285 -5.56 -9.31 -4.48
C LEU A 285 -6.26 -8.06 -3.95
N VAL A 286 -5.72 -7.43 -2.90
CA VAL A 286 -6.23 -6.11 -2.45
C VAL A 286 -5.81 -5.03 -3.46
N ASN A 287 -4.71 -5.25 -4.17
CA ASN A 287 -4.02 -4.26 -4.98
C ASN A 287 -4.30 -4.34 -6.49
N THR A 288 -5.11 -5.28 -6.98
CA THR A 288 -5.37 -5.37 -8.43
C THR A 288 -6.21 -4.18 -8.92
N ASP A 289 -5.50 -3.21 -9.50
CA ASP A 289 -5.97 -2.19 -10.44
C ASP A 289 -7.00 -1.18 -9.88
N THR A 290 -6.94 -0.82 -8.59
CA THR A 290 -7.82 0.24 -8.01
C THR A 290 -7.79 1.53 -8.81
N ASN A 291 -6.62 2.02 -9.22
CA ASN A 291 -6.50 3.22 -10.05
C ASN A 291 -7.19 3.04 -11.42
N TYR A 292 -6.99 1.91 -12.09
CA TYR A 292 -7.71 1.61 -13.32
C TYR A 292 -9.22 1.55 -13.08
N ASN A 293 -9.69 0.88 -12.02
CA ASN A 293 -11.11 0.78 -11.72
C ASN A 293 -11.74 2.16 -11.50
N ILE A 294 -11.06 3.05 -10.75
CA ILE A 294 -11.48 4.44 -10.58
C ILE A 294 -11.56 5.17 -11.93
N ALA A 295 -10.53 5.03 -12.76
CA ALA A 295 -10.50 5.69 -14.06
C ALA A 295 -11.54 5.12 -15.04
N ALA A 296 -11.78 3.81 -15.04
CA ALA A 296 -12.84 3.18 -15.83
C ALA A 296 -14.22 3.67 -15.37
N ASP A 297 -14.42 3.76 -14.07
CA ASP A 297 -15.66 4.20 -13.45
C ASP A 297 -15.96 5.70 -13.69
N LEU A 298 -14.95 6.57 -13.65
CA LEU A 298 -15.11 8.03 -13.78
C LEU A 298 -14.94 8.55 -15.21
N CYS A 299 -14.07 7.92 -16.01
CA CYS A 299 -13.66 8.38 -17.33
C CYS A 299 -14.03 7.40 -18.45
N ASN A 300 -14.72 6.30 -18.14
CA ASN A 300 -15.20 5.30 -19.12
C ASN A 300 -14.08 4.75 -20.01
N ILE A 301 -12.89 4.54 -19.44
CA ILE A 301 -11.76 3.93 -20.15
C ILE A 301 -11.79 2.41 -20.02
N THR A 302 -11.36 1.73 -21.08
CA THR A 302 -11.11 0.30 -21.09
C THR A 302 -9.75 -0.02 -20.49
N LYS A 303 -9.57 -1.26 -20.03
CA LYS A 303 -8.28 -1.77 -19.58
C LYS A 303 -7.19 -1.65 -20.65
N TYR A 304 -7.58 -1.87 -21.91
CA TYR A 304 -6.68 -1.71 -23.05
C TYR A 304 -6.20 -0.27 -23.20
N GLU A 305 -7.07 0.73 -23.08
CA GLU A 305 -6.68 2.15 -23.15
C GLU A 305 -5.80 2.56 -21.96
N TRP A 306 -6.16 2.13 -20.74
CA TRP A 306 -5.34 2.34 -19.54
C TRP A 306 -3.93 1.76 -19.70
N ASP A 307 -3.81 0.59 -20.32
CA ASP A 307 -2.53 -0.11 -20.50
C ASP A 307 -1.74 0.35 -21.73
N ASN A 308 -2.38 0.90 -22.78
CA ASN A 308 -1.69 1.25 -24.04
C ASN A 308 -1.69 2.75 -24.46
N TYR A 309 -2.60 3.61 -24.00
CA TYR A 309 -2.64 5.03 -24.40
C TYR A 309 -1.94 6.01 -23.44
N PRO A 310 -1.45 7.17 -23.92
CA PRO A 310 -1.02 8.27 -23.08
C PRO A 310 -2.11 8.67 -22.06
N MET A 311 -1.70 9.13 -20.88
CA MET A 311 -2.63 9.44 -19.79
C MET A 311 -3.28 10.82 -19.92
N ASP A 312 -3.01 11.59 -20.97
CA ASP A 312 -3.52 12.97 -21.12
C ASP A 312 -5.03 13.06 -20.98
N TYR A 313 -5.77 12.20 -21.68
CA TYR A 313 -7.24 12.13 -21.59
C TYR A 313 -7.73 11.80 -20.18
N VAL A 314 -7.11 10.80 -19.52
CA VAL A 314 -7.47 10.39 -18.16
C VAL A 314 -7.15 11.51 -17.18
N ASN A 315 -5.99 12.13 -17.30
CA ASN A 315 -5.55 13.24 -16.48
C ASN A 315 -6.51 14.43 -16.59
N GLU A 316 -6.90 14.80 -17.81
CA GLU A 316 -7.87 15.87 -18.06
C GLU A 316 -9.26 15.51 -17.49
N CYS A 317 -9.76 14.31 -17.78
CA CYS A 317 -11.04 13.83 -17.27
C CYS A 317 -11.09 13.85 -15.73
N ILE A 318 -10.08 13.29 -15.06
CA ILE A 318 -10.03 13.22 -13.60
C ILE A 318 -9.89 14.63 -13.00
N LYS A 319 -9.03 15.50 -13.56
CA LYS A 319 -8.89 16.90 -13.10
C LYS A 319 -10.19 17.70 -13.23
N ASN A 320 -10.98 17.44 -14.27
CA ASN A 320 -12.26 18.12 -14.51
C ASN A 320 -13.46 17.44 -13.80
N THR A 321 -13.25 16.28 -13.18
CA THR A 321 -14.32 15.56 -12.47
C THR A 321 -14.67 16.28 -11.16
N PRO A 322 -15.94 16.65 -10.90
CA PRO A 322 -16.34 17.30 -9.66
C PRO A 322 -15.98 16.46 -8.43
N ILE A 323 -15.53 17.09 -7.35
CA ILE A 323 -15.11 16.39 -6.13
C ILE A 323 -16.22 15.50 -5.55
N GLN A 324 -17.49 15.88 -5.74
CA GLN A 324 -18.64 15.06 -5.35
C GLN A 324 -18.60 13.66 -5.99
N LYS A 325 -18.25 13.55 -7.27
CA LYS A 325 -18.16 12.25 -7.94
C LYS A 325 -17.08 11.38 -7.33
N PHE A 326 -15.99 11.96 -6.81
CA PHE A 326 -14.97 11.17 -6.11
C PHE A 326 -15.56 10.54 -4.84
N ILE A 327 -16.29 11.33 -4.06
CA ILE A 327 -16.97 10.88 -2.84
C ILE A 327 -17.99 9.78 -3.16
N ASP A 328 -18.84 10.00 -4.16
CA ASP A 328 -19.89 9.06 -4.53
C ASP A 328 -19.30 7.70 -4.91
N TYR A 329 -18.35 7.67 -5.84
CA TYR A 329 -17.77 6.41 -6.31
C TYR A 329 -16.96 5.70 -5.21
N GLN A 330 -16.25 6.44 -4.37
CA GLN A 330 -15.56 5.86 -3.21
C GLN A 330 -16.55 5.16 -2.27
N LYS A 331 -17.70 5.78 -1.99
CA LYS A 331 -18.76 5.19 -1.14
C LYS A 331 -19.34 3.93 -1.75
N TRP A 332 -19.64 3.95 -3.06
CA TRP A 332 -20.31 2.85 -3.74
C TRP A 332 -19.39 1.66 -4.06
N LYS A 333 -18.12 1.90 -4.36
CA LYS A 333 -17.18 0.87 -4.84
C LYS A 333 -16.22 0.33 -3.79
N LEU A 334 -16.16 0.97 -2.62
CA LEU A 334 -15.27 0.61 -1.50
C LEU A 334 -13.83 0.44 -2.00
N TYR A 335 -13.29 1.48 -2.64
CA TYR A 335 -11.90 1.48 -3.08
C TYR A 335 -10.97 1.45 -1.87
N SER A 336 -9.87 0.70 -1.97
CA SER A 336 -8.80 0.67 -0.98
C SER A 336 -7.59 1.44 -1.52
N PHE A 337 -7.04 2.32 -0.70
CA PHE A 337 -5.91 3.17 -1.07
C PHE A 337 -4.62 2.66 -0.41
N VAL A 338 -3.53 2.66 -1.17
CA VAL A 338 -2.22 2.16 -0.75
C VAL A 338 -1.13 3.14 -1.18
N LEU A 339 0.05 3.00 -0.57
CA LEU A 339 1.26 3.71 -0.95
C LEU A 339 1.98 2.98 -2.08
N TYR A 340 2.65 3.75 -2.95
CA TYR A 340 3.38 3.23 -4.11
C TYR A 340 4.85 3.63 -4.06
N ILE A 341 5.71 2.88 -4.76
CA ILE A 341 7.06 3.36 -5.08
C ILE A 341 6.96 4.55 -6.03
N ASP A 342 7.68 5.63 -5.73
CA ASP A 342 7.61 6.89 -6.48
C ASP A 342 8.99 7.48 -6.80
N LYS A 343 10.00 6.61 -6.95
CA LYS A 343 11.39 6.96 -7.30
C LYS A 343 11.52 7.88 -8.51
N ASP A 344 10.66 7.70 -9.51
CA ASP A 344 10.66 8.47 -10.75
C ASP A 344 9.91 9.82 -10.63
N PHE A 345 9.33 10.12 -9.46
CA PHE A 345 8.61 11.36 -9.16
C PHE A 345 9.36 12.17 -8.09
N ILE A 346 8.73 12.37 -6.94
CA ILE A 346 9.31 13.12 -5.83
C ILE A 346 10.25 12.26 -4.96
N GLY A 347 10.15 10.93 -5.09
CA GLY A 347 10.97 9.98 -4.33
C GLY A 347 10.67 9.99 -2.82
N PHE A 348 9.40 10.10 -2.43
CA PHE A 348 9.00 9.93 -1.04
C PHE A 348 9.25 8.48 -0.57
N LEU A 349 8.89 7.49 -1.39
CA LEU A 349 9.19 6.07 -1.21
C LEU A 349 9.93 5.59 -2.47
N PRO A 350 11.27 5.74 -2.53
CA PRO A 350 12.03 5.43 -3.74
C PRO A 350 12.29 3.94 -3.95
N ASP A 351 11.92 3.09 -3.00
CA ASP A 351 12.10 1.64 -3.04
C ASP A 351 11.04 0.97 -2.15
N THR A 352 11.06 -0.35 -2.10
CA THR A 352 10.17 -1.15 -1.27
C THR A 352 10.49 -0.95 0.23
N PRO A 353 9.53 -1.16 1.15
CA PRO A 353 9.79 -0.98 2.58
C PRO A 353 10.95 -1.84 3.07
N THR A 354 11.05 -3.11 2.66
CA THR A 354 12.15 -4.01 3.04
C THR A 354 13.51 -3.47 2.61
N ASN A 355 13.62 -2.90 1.41
CA ASN A 355 14.87 -2.29 0.93
C ASN A 355 15.20 -0.99 1.67
N LEU A 356 14.19 -0.16 1.97
CA LEU A 356 14.40 1.11 2.65
C LEU A 356 14.90 0.96 4.10
N TYR A 357 14.51 -0.12 4.81
CA TYR A 357 15.04 -0.44 6.15
C TYR A 357 16.57 -0.49 6.19
N GLN A 358 17.24 -0.72 5.06
CA GLN A 358 18.70 -0.82 5.06
C GLN A 358 19.40 0.46 5.52
N ASN A 359 18.80 1.64 5.30
CA ASN A 359 19.43 2.95 5.50
C ASN A 359 18.63 3.90 6.41
N ILE A 360 17.83 3.37 7.33
CA ILE A 360 16.96 4.18 8.19
C ILE A 360 17.72 4.85 9.35
N PRO A 361 17.27 6.04 9.81
CA PRO A 361 17.68 6.59 11.10
C PRO A 361 17.19 5.70 12.26
N LEU A 362 18.06 5.42 13.24
CA LEU A 362 17.71 4.66 14.45
C LEU A 362 17.09 5.60 15.50
N LEU A 363 15.80 5.86 15.36
CA LEU A 363 15.05 6.71 16.29
C LEU A 363 14.45 5.90 17.45
N PRO A 364 14.32 6.46 18.66
CA PRO A 364 13.49 5.86 19.69
C PRO A 364 12.07 5.66 19.18
N THR A 365 11.54 4.45 19.34
CA THR A 365 10.24 4.06 18.80
C THR A 365 9.42 3.34 19.86
N VAL A 366 8.19 3.82 20.07
CA VAL A 366 7.12 3.06 20.73
C VAL A 366 6.22 2.50 19.65
N LEU A 367 5.87 1.23 19.74
CA LEU A 367 4.91 0.61 18.85
C LEU A 367 4.01 -0.39 19.59
N GLY A 368 2.78 -0.60 19.13
CA GLY A 368 1.88 -1.51 19.82
C GLY A 368 0.49 -1.57 19.22
N SER A 369 -0.38 -2.33 19.88
CA SER A 369 -1.70 -2.73 19.40
C SER A 369 -2.70 -2.84 20.56
N VAL A 370 -3.92 -3.26 20.21
CA VAL A 370 -4.90 -3.78 21.16
C VAL A 370 -5.09 -5.30 21.02
N ASP A 371 -5.50 -5.96 22.10
CA ASP A 371 -5.71 -7.43 22.18
C ASP A 371 -6.59 -8.01 21.05
N GLN A 372 -7.59 -7.27 20.55
CA GLN A 372 -8.56 -7.77 19.57
C GLN A 372 -8.92 -6.72 18.50
N GLU A 373 -7.91 -6.33 17.71
CA GLU A 373 -7.94 -5.25 16.71
C GLU A 373 -9.21 -5.27 15.84
N VAL A 374 -9.58 -6.42 15.28
CA VAL A 374 -10.71 -6.51 14.34
C VAL A 374 -12.07 -6.81 15.00
N GLY A 375 -12.14 -6.86 16.33
CA GLY A 375 -13.29 -7.35 17.09
C GLY A 375 -14.58 -6.56 16.86
N ARG A 376 -14.56 -5.23 17.01
CA ARG A 376 -15.69 -4.32 16.74
C ARG A 376 -16.22 -4.47 15.33
N GLY A 377 -15.30 -4.59 14.40
CA GLY A 377 -15.61 -4.78 13.01
C GLY A 377 -16.38 -6.06 12.72
N LEU A 378 -15.96 -7.18 13.33
CA LEU A 378 -16.69 -8.44 13.26
C LEU A 378 -18.08 -8.31 13.91
N ILE A 379 -18.20 -7.55 15.02
CA ILE A 379 -19.50 -7.25 15.65
C ILE A 379 -20.41 -6.48 14.68
N ASP A 380 -19.91 -5.46 14.00
CA ASP A 380 -20.70 -4.62 13.09
C ASP A 380 -21.25 -5.40 11.88
N ILE A 381 -20.55 -6.45 11.41
CA ILE A 381 -21.02 -7.33 10.33
C ILE A 381 -21.57 -8.68 10.82
N PHE A 382 -21.66 -8.88 12.15
CA PHE A 382 -21.90 -10.18 12.77
C PHE A 382 -23.11 -10.89 12.20
N ASN A 383 -24.22 -10.19 12.02
CA ASN A 383 -25.46 -10.78 11.50
C ASN A 383 -25.31 -11.34 10.08
N SER A 384 -24.44 -10.75 9.27
CA SER A 384 -24.15 -11.18 7.89
C SER A 384 -23.21 -12.39 7.84
N VAL A 385 -22.40 -12.60 8.88
CA VAL A 385 -21.33 -13.61 8.87
C VAL A 385 -21.49 -14.69 9.93
N LYS A 386 -22.47 -14.60 10.83
CA LYS A 386 -22.66 -15.55 11.93
C LYS A 386 -22.76 -17.01 11.49
N SER A 387 -23.31 -17.27 10.29
CA SER A 387 -23.40 -18.62 9.73
C SER A 387 -22.05 -19.20 9.33
N LEU A 388 -21.03 -18.35 9.18
CA LEU A 388 -19.65 -18.71 8.89
C LEU A 388 -18.80 -18.90 10.15
N LEU A 389 -19.29 -18.49 11.33
CA LEU A 389 -18.56 -18.57 12.60
C LEU A 389 -18.72 -19.97 13.24
N ASN A 390 -18.26 -20.97 12.51
CA ASN A 390 -18.13 -22.37 12.93
C ASN A 390 -16.97 -22.99 12.12
N LYS A 391 -16.63 -24.25 12.39
CA LYS A 391 -15.51 -24.93 11.73
C LYS A 391 -15.55 -24.82 10.19
N ASN A 392 -16.67 -25.18 9.58
CA ASN A 392 -16.78 -25.22 8.11
C ASN A 392 -16.74 -23.82 7.49
N GLY A 393 -17.38 -22.85 8.15
CA GLY A 393 -17.36 -21.47 7.68
C GLY A 393 -15.99 -20.83 7.86
N TYR A 394 -15.26 -21.21 8.91
CA TYR A 394 -13.89 -20.77 9.13
C TYR A 394 -12.94 -21.30 8.06
N ASP A 395 -13.06 -22.56 7.65
CA ASP A 395 -12.29 -23.12 6.52
C ASP A 395 -12.51 -22.30 5.24
N MET A 396 -13.77 -21.89 4.98
CA MET A 396 -14.11 -21.04 3.84
C MET A 396 -13.49 -19.63 3.97
N VAL A 397 -13.56 -19.03 5.16
CA VAL A 397 -12.94 -17.73 5.44
C VAL A 397 -11.44 -17.81 5.25
N LEU A 398 -10.78 -18.86 5.73
CA LEU A 398 -9.34 -19.06 5.56
C LEU A 398 -8.97 -19.19 4.09
N MET A 399 -9.67 -20.01 3.32
CA MET A 399 -9.41 -20.14 1.87
C MET A 399 -9.57 -18.79 1.15
N LEU A 400 -10.58 -18.01 1.52
CA LEU A 400 -10.81 -16.67 0.99
C LEU A 400 -9.72 -15.66 1.42
N MET A 401 -9.26 -15.72 2.68
CA MET A 401 -8.17 -14.90 3.16
C MET A 401 -6.83 -15.29 2.53
N SER A 402 -6.59 -16.58 2.32
CA SER A 402 -5.37 -17.08 1.70
C SER A 402 -5.19 -16.53 0.28
N GLN A 403 -6.28 -16.40 -0.46
CA GLN A 403 -6.26 -15.75 -1.78
C GLN A 403 -5.70 -14.32 -1.73
N LEU A 404 -5.87 -13.58 -0.62
CA LEU A 404 -5.33 -12.22 -0.49
C LEU A 404 -3.80 -12.18 -0.48
N PHE A 405 -3.20 -13.22 0.10
CA PHE A 405 -1.77 -13.31 0.36
C PHE A 405 -1.06 -14.19 -0.64
N THR A 406 -1.76 -15.05 -1.38
CA THR A 406 -1.11 -16.02 -2.28
C THR A 406 -1.85 -16.10 -3.61
N SER A 407 -1.13 -16.02 -4.74
CA SER A 407 -1.72 -16.29 -6.06
C SER A 407 -1.84 -17.79 -6.32
N ASP A 408 -0.87 -18.54 -5.80
CA ASP A 408 -0.71 -19.99 -5.93
C ASP A 408 -0.56 -20.59 -4.52
N ASN A 409 -1.03 -21.83 -4.30
CA ASN A 409 -0.99 -22.54 -3.01
C ASN A 409 -1.98 -22.08 -1.92
N ASN A 410 -3.11 -21.46 -2.30
CA ASN A 410 -4.16 -21.01 -1.37
C ASN A 410 -4.57 -22.09 -0.36
N ASP A 411 -4.75 -23.34 -0.81
CA ASP A 411 -5.19 -24.44 0.06
C ASP A 411 -4.16 -24.81 1.11
N GLN A 412 -2.88 -24.85 0.74
CA GLN A 412 -1.78 -25.14 1.67
C GLN A 412 -1.68 -24.03 2.71
N PHE A 413 -1.77 -22.78 2.27
CA PHE A 413 -1.73 -21.64 3.19
C PHE A 413 -2.93 -21.63 4.12
N ALA A 414 -4.15 -21.86 3.62
CA ALA A 414 -5.36 -21.96 4.43
C ALA A 414 -5.24 -23.07 5.48
N GLN A 415 -4.72 -24.24 5.10
CA GLN A 415 -4.51 -25.34 6.03
C GLN A 415 -3.49 -25.00 7.13
N LEU A 416 -2.42 -24.28 6.77
CA LEU A 416 -1.43 -23.79 7.73
C LEU A 416 -2.08 -22.80 8.71
N LEU A 417 -2.83 -21.81 8.21
CA LEU A 417 -3.57 -20.87 9.05
C LEU A 417 -4.52 -21.58 10.01
N TYR A 418 -5.24 -22.60 9.53
CA TYR A 418 -6.12 -23.41 10.37
C TYR A 418 -5.34 -24.07 11.51
N ASN A 419 -4.25 -24.76 11.17
CA ASN A 419 -3.45 -25.52 12.13
C ASN A 419 -2.79 -24.63 13.18
N PHE A 420 -2.44 -23.39 12.84
CA PHE A 420 -1.84 -22.43 13.76
C PHE A 420 -2.87 -21.79 14.69
N ASN A 421 -4.07 -21.47 14.20
CA ASN A 421 -5.03 -20.64 14.92
C ASN A 421 -6.12 -21.42 15.67
N VAL A 422 -6.37 -22.68 15.31
CA VAL A 422 -7.46 -23.48 15.89
C VAL A 422 -6.93 -24.47 16.95
N PRO A 423 -7.26 -24.29 18.24
CA PRO A 423 -6.92 -25.26 19.27
C PRO A 423 -7.52 -26.65 18.98
N LEU A 424 -6.78 -27.72 19.29
CA LEU A 424 -7.16 -29.13 19.02
C LEU A 424 -8.52 -29.54 19.59
N LYS A 425 -9.01 -28.89 20.65
CA LYS A 425 -10.27 -29.21 21.35
C LYS A 425 -11.36 -28.15 21.17
N THR A 426 -11.29 -27.34 20.11
CA THR A 426 -12.29 -26.31 19.83
C THR A 426 -13.65 -26.93 19.55
N ASN A 427 -14.69 -26.48 20.27
CA ASN A 427 -16.06 -26.92 20.02
C ASN A 427 -16.53 -26.36 18.66
N SER A 428 -16.89 -27.24 17.73
CA SER A 428 -17.30 -26.89 16.37
C SER A 428 -18.51 -25.95 16.27
N THR A 429 -19.31 -25.84 17.34
CA THR A 429 -20.52 -25.00 17.38
C THR A 429 -20.48 -23.88 18.42
N ASP A 430 -19.35 -23.68 19.13
CA ASP A 430 -19.23 -22.57 20.09
C ASP A 430 -18.91 -21.27 19.34
N LEU A 431 -19.95 -20.49 19.08
CA LEU A 431 -19.89 -19.23 18.37
C LEU A 431 -18.96 -18.22 19.03
N TYR A 432 -18.85 -18.24 20.37
CA TYR A 432 -17.97 -17.35 21.11
C TYR A 432 -16.49 -17.67 20.83
N GLU A 433 -16.13 -18.96 20.89
CA GLU A 433 -14.75 -19.40 20.60
C GLU A 433 -14.37 -19.14 19.14
N TRP A 434 -15.25 -19.44 18.18
CA TRP A 434 -15.00 -19.17 16.76
C TRP A 434 -14.88 -17.68 16.45
N THR A 435 -15.64 -16.82 17.14
CA THR A 435 -15.50 -15.37 17.03
C THR A 435 -14.09 -14.93 17.44
N LYS A 436 -13.58 -15.42 18.58
CA LYS A 436 -12.21 -15.12 19.03
C LYS A 436 -11.15 -15.63 18.06
N ILE A 437 -11.29 -16.86 17.56
CA ILE A 437 -10.35 -17.45 16.61
C ILE A 437 -10.28 -16.61 15.33
N VAL A 438 -11.44 -16.22 14.77
CA VAL A 438 -11.50 -15.37 13.57
C VAL A 438 -10.84 -14.02 13.79
N VAL A 439 -11.14 -13.38 14.93
CA VAL A 439 -10.61 -12.05 15.27
C VAL A 439 -9.09 -12.10 15.42
N ASN A 440 -8.58 -13.08 16.16
CA ASN A 440 -7.15 -13.24 16.37
C ASN A 440 -6.42 -13.56 15.08
N THR A 441 -6.99 -14.41 14.22
CA THR A 441 -6.39 -14.77 12.93
C THR A 441 -6.28 -13.57 12.00
N ALA A 442 -7.34 -12.76 11.89
CA ALA A 442 -7.32 -11.58 11.05
C ALA A 442 -6.42 -10.46 11.60
N GLY A 443 -6.38 -10.28 12.93
CA GLY A 443 -5.39 -9.40 13.57
C GLY A 443 -3.95 -9.87 13.36
N GLY A 444 -3.71 -11.18 13.46
CA GLY A 444 -2.41 -11.83 13.29
C GLY A 444 -1.85 -11.75 11.88
N LEU A 445 -2.72 -11.83 10.85
CA LEU A 445 -2.33 -11.70 9.44
C LEU A 445 -2.02 -10.27 9.00
N GLY A 446 -2.47 -9.27 9.76
CA GLY A 446 -2.34 -7.86 9.41
C GLY A 446 -1.55 -7.02 10.40
N ILE A 447 -2.06 -6.81 11.61
CA ILE A 447 -1.48 -5.81 12.53
C ILE A 447 -0.35 -6.42 13.36
N TYR A 448 -0.58 -7.59 13.95
CA TYR A 448 0.34 -8.15 14.94
C TYR A 448 1.67 -8.59 14.31
N ASN A 449 1.60 -9.30 13.18
CA ASN A 449 2.78 -9.72 12.42
C ASN A 449 3.60 -8.52 11.89
N PHE A 450 2.98 -7.50 11.31
CA PHE A 450 3.73 -6.36 10.76
C PHE A 450 4.36 -5.48 11.83
N LEU A 451 3.71 -5.29 13.00
CA LEU A 451 4.33 -4.61 14.14
C LEU A 451 5.51 -5.40 14.71
N ALA A 452 5.38 -6.73 14.82
CA ALA A 452 6.47 -7.60 15.24
C ALA A 452 7.65 -7.53 14.25
N LEU A 453 7.38 -7.61 12.94
CA LEU A 453 8.38 -7.50 11.88
C LEU A 453 9.09 -6.14 11.91
N HIS A 454 8.34 -5.04 12.05
CA HIS A 454 8.91 -3.71 12.20
C HIS A 454 9.90 -3.66 13.37
N SER A 455 9.50 -4.22 14.52
CA SER A 455 10.34 -4.27 15.73
C SER A 455 11.62 -5.05 15.51
N VAL A 456 11.52 -6.24 14.91
CA VAL A 456 12.67 -7.09 14.60
C VAL A 456 13.62 -6.37 13.64
N ASN A 457 13.10 -5.70 12.61
CA ASN A 457 13.91 -4.92 11.66
C ASN A 457 14.67 -3.78 12.35
N LEU A 458 14.02 -3.02 13.25
CA LEU A 458 14.69 -1.97 14.03
C LEU A 458 15.78 -2.54 14.95
N LEU A 459 15.47 -3.62 15.67
CA LEU A 459 16.39 -4.27 16.61
C LEU A 459 17.61 -4.87 15.89
N ASN A 460 17.40 -5.55 14.76
CA ASN A 460 18.48 -6.11 13.93
C ASN A 460 19.39 -5.03 13.33
N LYS A 461 18.87 -3.80 13.17
CA LYS A 461 19.67 -2.62 12.79
C LYS A 461 20.43 -1.98 13.96
N GLY A 462 20.33 -2.53 15.17
CA GLY A 462 21.01 -2.05 16.36
C GLY A 462 20.26 -0.96 17.12
N ASN A 463 18.96 -0.77 16.87
CA ASN A 463 18.16 0.17 17.64
C ASN A 463 17.83 -0.40 19.03
N ASN A 464 18.49 0.10 20.06
CA ASN A 464 18.26 -0.33 21.44
C ASN A 464 17.12 0.43 22.17
N ASN A 465 16.45 1.34 21.46
CA ASN A 465 15.39 2.22 21.99
C ASN A 465 14.03 1.89 21.38
N VAL A 466 13.70 0.60 21.27
CA VAL A 466 12.41 0.10 20.78
C VAL A 466 11.59 -0.40 21.96
N TYR A 467 10.35 0.06 22.07
CA TYR A 467 9.43 -0.24 23.16
C TYR A 467 8.12 -0.77 22.59
N MET A 468 7.60 -1.87 23.14
CA MET A 468 6.32 -2.43 22.73
C MET A 468 5.26 -2.41 23.81
N TYR A 469 4.00 -2.22 23.42
CA TYR A 469 2.84 -2.37 24.30
C TYR A 469 1.72 -3.13 23.63
N GLU A 470 0.83 -3.67 24.46
CA GLU A 470 -0.50 -4.12 24.06
C GLU A 470 -1.48 -3.59 25.10
N ASN A 471 -2.54 -2.90 24.66
CA ASN A 471 -3.63 -2.55 25.57
C ASN A 471 -4.66 -3.68 25.56
N SER A 472 -5.12 -4.07 26.75
CA SER A 472 -6.16 -5.08 26.95
C SER A 472 -7.26 -4.62 27.92
N TYR A 473 -7.22 -3.37 28.37
CA TYR A 473 -8.26 -2.78 29.20
C TYR A 473 -9.51 -2.49 28.37
N VAL A 474 -10.61 -3.20 28.64
CA VAL A 474 -11.88 -3.00 27.94
C VAL A 474 -12.65 -1.83 28.54
N TYR A 475 -12.76 -0.73 27.79
CA TYR A 475 -13.49 0.47 28.21
C TYR A 475 -15.01 0.26 28.18
N ASN A 476 -15.75 1.06 28.96
CA ASN A 476 -17.21 0.92 29.03
C ASN A 476 -17.94 1.22 27.70
N TYR A 477 -17.35 2.01 26.80
CA TYR A 477 -17.90 2.30 25.47
C TYR A 477 -17.59 1.21 24.42
N CYS A 478 -16.75 0.23 24.73
CA CYS A 478 -16.40 -0.83 23.78
C CYS A 478 -17.65 -1.58 23.30
N SER A 479 -17.62 -1.98 22.03
CA SER A 479 -18.74 -2.69 21.40
C SER A 479 -18.88 -4.08 21.99
N LYS A 480 -20.12 -4.50 22.29
CA LYS A 480 -20.39 -5.81 22.90
C LYS A 480 -21.54 -6.53 22.22
N ILE A 481 -21.45 -7.86 22.16
CA ILE A 481 -22.50 -8.75 21.66
C ILE A 481 -22.59 -10.00 22.53
N THR A 482 -23.79 -10.58 22.67
CA THR A 482 -23.98 -11.83 23.42
C THR A 482 -23.96 -13.02 22.47
N LEU A 483 -23.03 -13.95 22.68
CA LEU A 483 -22.80 -15.15 21.88
C LEU A 483 -22.88 -16.38 22.79
N ASN A 484 -23.81 -17.29 22.51
CA ASN A 484 -24.02 -18.51 23.31
C ASN A 484 -24.12 -18.22 24.83
N GLY A 485 -24.76 -17.11 25.20
CA GLY A 485 -24.92 -16.66 26.60
C GLY A 485 -23.69 -15.98 27.23
N LYS A 486 -22.56 -15.91 26.53
CA LYS A 486 -21.35 -15.19 26.95
C LYS A 486 -21.31 -13.80 26.30
N ILE A 487 -20.84 -12.79 27.02
CA ILE A 487 -20.64 -11.45 26.46
C ILE A 487 -19.27 -11.41 25.79
N TYR A 488 -19.27 -11.23 24.47
CA TYR A 488 -18.07 -10.89 23.70
C TYR A 488 -17.93 -9.36 23.67
N ASN A 489 -16.88 -8.85 24.29
CA ASN A 489 -16.61 -7.42 24.45
C ASN A 489 -15.12 -7.14 24.21
N PRO A 490 -14.68 -7.12 22.94
CA PRO A 490 -13.27 -6.91 22.59
C PRO A 490 -12.86 -5.45 22.83
N LEU A 491 -11.59 -5.26 23.21
CA LEU A 491 -10.91 -3.99 22.96
C LEU A 491 -10.42 -3.99 21.51
N SER A 492 -10.98 -3.10 20.70
CA SER A 492 -10.79 -3.14 19.24
C SER A 492 -10.11 -1.91 18.70
N HIS A 493 -9.76 -1.98 17.42
CA HIS A 493 -8.99 -0.97 16.71
C HIS A 493 -9.46 0.44 17.02
N ALA A 494 -8.52 1.30 17.44
CA ALA A 494 -8.70 2.68 17.90
C ALA A 494 -9.28 2.89 19.30
N ASP A 495 -9.80 1.89 20.01
CA ASP A 495 -10.45 2.11 21.31
C ASP A 495 -9.48 2.70 22.35
N ASP A 496 -8.24 2.25 22.39
CA ASP A 496 -7.19 2.82 23.25
C ASP A 496 -6.76 4.21 22.80
N PHE A 497 -6.72 4.46 21.49
CA PHE A 497 -6.43 5.76 20.90
C PHE A 497 -7.54 6.78 21.22
N PHE A 498 -8.80 6.36 21.28
CA PHE A 498 -9.92 7.19 21.74
C PHE A 498 -9.76 7.58 23.21
N ALA A 499 -9.28 6.66 24.05
CA ALA A 499 -8.97 6.99 25.44
C ALA A 499 -7.76 7.93 25.54
N LEU A 500 -6.66 7.64 24.84
CA LEU A 500 -5.44 8.47 24.83
C LEU A 500 -5.72 9.92 24.39
N THR A 501 -6.57 10.10 23.38
CA THR A 501 -6.95 11.42 22.87
C THR A 501 -8.19 11.99 23.54
N MET A 502 -8.84 11.23 24.42
CA MET A 502 -10.14 11.51 25.03
C MET A 502 -11.17 11.99 23.99
N ARG A 503 -11.39 11.17 22.95
CA ARG A 503 -12.25 11.49 21.80
C ARG A 503 -13.58 12.06 22.26
N PRO A 504 -14.00 13.26 21.79
CA PRO A 504 -15.20 13.93 22.27
C PRO A 504 -16.48 13.10 22.24
N GLU A 505 -16.64 12.23 21.24
CA GLU A 505 -17.77 11.29 21.12
C GLU A 505 -18.03 10.47 22.40
N PHE A 506 -16.98 10.08 23.12
CA PHE A 506 -17.10 9.30 24.36
C PHE A 506 -16.91 10.15 25.61
N PHE A 507 -15.94 11.08 25.58
CA PHE A 507 -15.52 11.82 26.77
C PHE A 507 -16.19 13.19 26.94
N ASP A 508 -16.75 13.78 25.89
CA ASP A 508 -17.43 15.09 25.92
C ASP A 508 -18.87 15.02 25.39
N SER A 509 -19.46 13.82 25.36
CA SER A 509 -20.85 13.65 24.98
C SER A 509 -21.81 13.98 26.12
N SER A 510 -23.06 14.29 25.76
CA SER A 510 -24.15 14.41 26.73
C SER A 510 -24.54 13.08 27.38
N ASN A 511 -24.09 11.94 26.82
CA ASN A 511 -24.36 10.61 27.38
C ASN A 511 -23.30 10.21 28.40
N SER A 512 -23.52 10.58 29.66
CA SER A 512 -22.62 10.28 30.77
C SER A 512 -22.40 8.78 31.05
N ASN A 513 -23.21 7.89 30.44
CA ASN A 513 -23.13 6.45 30.67
C ASN A 513 -22.14 5.74 29.72
N LEU A 514 -21.51 6.46 28.79
CA LEU A 514 -20.52 5.86 27.87
C LEU A 514 -19.19 5.55 28.55
N ILE A 515 -18.82 6.33 29.56
CA ILE A 515 -17.55 6.19 30.30
C ILE A 515 -17.82 6.18 31.81
N ASN A 516 -16.94 5.54 32.56
CA ASN A 516 -16.90 5.56 34.01
C ASN A 516 -15.60 6.20 34.54
N VAL A 517 -15.47 6.31 35.86
CA VAL A 517 -14.31 6.95 36.51
C VAL A 517 -13.00 6.22 36.23
N ASN A 518 -13.03 4.89 36.06
CA ASN A 518 -11.85 4.10 35.72
C ASN A 518 -11.43 4.32 34.26
N ASP A 519 -12.38 4.49 33.33
CA ASP A 519 -12.07 4.81 31.93
C ASP A 519 -11.33 6.16 31.83
N ILE A 520 -11.76 7.16 32.61
CA ILE A 520 -11.11 8.48 32.70
C ILE A 520 -9.69 8.32 33.27
N ALA A 521 -9.54 7.60 34.38
CA ALA A 521 -8.24 7.36 34.99
C ALA A 521 -7.29 6.58 34.05
N MET A 522 -7.84 5.66 33.25
CA MET A 522 -7.06 4.92 32.25
C MET A 522 -6.63 5.84 31.10
N ALA A 523 -7.51 6.71 30.62
CA ALA A 523 -7.16 7.72 29.62
C ALA A 523 -6.02 8.64 30.10
N HIS A 524 -6.07 9.11 31.35
CA HIS A 524 -5.00 9.92 31.95
C HIS A 524 -3.69 9.12 32.11
N LYS A 525 -3.79 7.83 32.44
CA LYS A 525 -2.64 6.91 32.54
C LYS A 525 -1.94 6.75 31.19
N LEU A 526 -2.69 6.51 30.11
CA LEU A 526 -2.15 6.50 28.74
C LEU A 526 -1.50 7.85 28.41
N GLY A 527 -2.17 8.97 28.69
CA GLY A 527 -1.60 10.30 28.50
C GLY A 527 -0.26 10.50 29.22
N THR A 528 -0.12 9.93 30.41
CA THR A 528 1.12 9.96 31.19
C THR A 528 2.23 9.13 30.53
N TYR A 529 1.96 7.87 30.15
CA TYR A 529 2.93 7.01 29.48
C TYR A 529 3.50 7.65 28.20
N TRP A 530 2.61 8.15 27.33
CA TRP A 530 3.04 8.82 26.10
C TRP A 530 3.81 10.10 26.40
N SER A 531 3.35 10.92 27.35
CA SER A 531 4.04 12.15 27.75
C SER A 531 5.45 11.91 28.29
N MET A 532 5.67 10.80 29.02
CA MET A 532 7.00 10.42 29.50
C MET A 532 7.94 10.10 28.34
N PHE A 533 7.48 9.30 27.37
CA PHE A 533 8.26 8.97 26.17
C PHE A 533 8.61 10.22 25.34
N ILE A 534 7.63 11.09 25.08
CA ILE A 534 7.80 12.35 24.32
C ILE A 534 8.81 13.29 24.98
N LYS A 535 8.87 13.28 26.32
CA LYS A 535 9.83 14.11 27.08
C LYS A 535 11.23 13.52 27.13
N ASN A 536 11.45 12.31 26.60
CA ASN A 536 12.70 11.55 26.70
C ASN A 536 13.14 11.38 28.17
N THR A 537 12.21 11.04 29.06
CA THR A 537 12.60 10.67 30.43
C THR A 537 13.34 9.34 30.35
N SER A 538 14.62 9.34 30.74
CA SER A 538 15.53 8.18 30.74
C SER A 538 15.04 6.98 31.56
N SER A 539 13.92 7.14 32.25
CA SER A 539 13.18 6.08 32.91
C SER A 539 11.69 6.20 32.57
N LEU A 540 11.16 5.28 31.77
CA LEU A 540 9.72 4.98 31.74
C LEU A 540 9.30 4.21 33.03
N ASN A 541 9.91 4.56 34.17
CA ASN A 541 9.86 3.81 35.44
C ASN A 541 8.88 4.43 36.44
N GLY A 542 7.90 5.21 35.97
CA GLY A 542 6.94 5.94 36.82
C GLY A 542 5.77 5.10 37.35
N PHE A 543 5.67 3.83 36.95
CA PHE A 543 4.57 2.94 37.29
C PHE A 543 5.11 1.63 37.88
N SER A 544 4.23 0.84 38.51
CA SER A 544 4.57 -0.40 39.23
C SER A 544 5.44 -1.36 38.40
N ASN A 545 5.32 -1.33 37.07
CA ASN A 545 6.22 -1.98 36.14
C ASN A 545 6.77 -0.97 35.12
N PRO A 546 8.11 -0.81 34.99
CA PRO A 546 8.69 0.11 34.02
C PRO A 546 8.48 -0.37 32.58
N TRP A 547 8.18 0.54 31.66
CA TRP A 547 8.14 0.22 30.23
C TRP A 547 9.57 0.08 29.70
N GLN A 548 10.04 -1.17 29.62
CA GLN A 548 11.42 -1.48 29.23
C GLN A 548 11.57 -1.53 27.71
N SER A 549 12.75 -1.15 27.21
CA SER A 549 13.09 -1.38 25.81
C SER A 549 13.36 -2.87 25.56
N ILE A 550 13.16 -3.29 24.32
CA ILE A 550 13.41 -4.66 23.87
C ILE A 550 14.91 -4.85 23.70
N THR A 551 15.45 -5.89 24.33
CA THR A 551 16.89 -6.20 24.28
C THR A 551 17.24 -7.40 23.40
N ASN A 552 16.24 -8.16 22.95
CA ASN A 552 16.44 -9.37 22.16
C ASN A 552 15.40 -9.45 21.03
N PRO A 553 15.80 -9.41 19.74
CA PRO A 553 14.86 -9.54 18.62
C PRO A 553 14.11 -10.88 18.59
N ASN A 554 14.62 -11.93 19.24
CA ASN A 554 13.94 -13.23 19.35
C ASN A 554 12.92 -13.30 20.50
N ASN A 555 12.86 -12.27 21.35
CA ASN A 555 11.89 -12.13 22.43
C ASN A 555 11.40 -10.68 22.51
N LEU A 556 10.36 -10.38 21.71
CA LEU A 556 9.69 -9.09 21.72
C LEU A 556 8.90 -8.91 23.02
N LYS A 557 9.57 -8.37 24.04
CA LYS A 557 8.94 -8.00 25.30
C LYS A 557 8.01 -6.80 25.13
N TYR A 558 6.85 -6.84 25.76
CA TYR A 558 5.86 -5.77 25.66
C TYR A 558 5.17 -5.50 27.00
N LEU A 559 4.76 -4.24 27.19
CA LEU A 559 3.95 -3.82 28.33
C LEU A 559 2.48 -4.09 28.03
N ASN A 560 1.87 -5.04 28.73
CA ASN A 560 0.43 -5.26 28.72
C ASN A 560 -0.27 -4.28 29.68
N ILE A 561 -1.01 -3.34 29.11
CA ILE A 561 -1.79 -2.33 29.83
C ILE A 561 -3.21 -2.87 30.03
N GLN A 562 -3.42 -3.58 31.14
CA GLN A 562 -4.66 -4.33 31.38
C GLN A 562 -5.55 -3.75 32.50
N SER A 563 -4.99 -2.88 33.35
CA SER A 563 -5.72 -2.31 34.49
C SER A 563 -5.04 -1.03 34.99
N LEU A 564 -5.68 -0.29 35.89
CA LEU A 564 -5.10 0.94 36.44
C LEU A 564 -3.78 0.71 37.19
N TYR A 565 -3.65 -0.42 37.89
CA TYR A 565 -2.57 -0.62 38.87
C TYR A 565 -1.64 -1.81 38.58
N ASN A 566 -2.05 -2.72 37.69
CA ASN A 566 -1.35 -3.98 37.44
C ASN A 566 -1.07 -4.17 35.95
N ASP A 567 -0.21 -3.31 35.39
CA ASP A 567 0.37 -3.57 34.07
C ASP A 567 1.38 -4.70 34.19
N GLN A 568 1.60 -5.47 33.14
CA GLN A 568 2.54 -6.60 33.16
C GLN A 568 3.52 -6.51 32.02
N LEU A 569 4.79 -6.78 32.28
CA LEU A 569 5.76 -6.98 31.21
C LEU A 569 5.69 -8.45 30.77
N LEU A 570 5.25 -8.69 29.55
CA LEU A 570 5.08 -10.02 28.96
C LEU A 570 6.12 -10.26 27.87
N ASP A 571 6.43 -11.54 27.64
CA ASP A 571 7.39 -11.99 26.63
C ASP A 571 6.66 -12.39 25.33
N ASN A 572 7.40 -12.41 24.21
CA ASN A 572 6.97 -12.98 22.93
C ASN A 572 5.65 -12.43 22.35
N TYR A 573 5.54 -11.10 22.21
CA TYR A 573 4.41 -10.45 21.53
C TYR A 573 4.03 -11.17 20.23
N HIS A 574 2.82 -11.74 20.18
CA HIS A 574 2.23 -12.46 19.02
C HIS A 574 3.23 -13.30 18.22
N LYS A 575 4.14 -14.01 18.91
CA LYS A 575 5.26 -14.72 18.27
C LYS A 575 4.80 -15.76 17.25
N ASN A 576 3.68 -16.42 17.52
CA ASN A 576 3.13 -17.43 16.61
C ASN A 576 2.69 -16.79 15.29
N ASP A 577 2.01 -15.64 15.34
CA ASP A 577 1.56 -14.91 14.16
C ASP A 577 2.75 -14.40 13.34
N TYR A 578 3.75 -13.83 14.01
CA TYR A 578 5.00 -13.42 13.39
C TYR A 578 5.73 -14.60 12.71
N GLN A 579 5.89 -15.73 13.41
CA GLN A 579 6.57 -16.91 12.87
C GLN A 579 5.82 -17.57 11.71
N LEU A 580 4.49 -17.61 11.80
CA LEU A 580 3.63 -18.07 10.70
C LEU A 580 3.89 -17.21 9.46
N TYR A 581 3.91 -15.89 9.62
CA TYR A 581 4.11 -14.98 8.50
C TYR A 581 5.53 -15.06 7.93
N GLU A 582 6.55 -14.83 8.76
CA GLU A 582 7.95 -14.77 8.31
C GLU A 582 8.46 -16.12 7.81
N ASN A 583 8.18 -17.23 8.50
CA ASN A 583 8.77 -18.51 8.12
C ASN A 583 7.92 -19.24 7.08
N THR A 584 6.59 -19.09 7.10
CA THR A 584 5.73 -19.90 6.22
C THR A 584 5.56 -19.26 4.86
N LEU A 585 5.28 -17.95 4.77
CA LEU A 585 5.10 -17.28 3.49
C LEU A 585 6.40 -17.13 2.71
N SER A 586 7.51 -16.84 3.40
CA SER A 586 8.83 -16.70 2.74
C SER A 586 9.43 -18.06 2.35
N VAL A 587 9.42 -19.05 3.26
CA VAL A 587 10.12 -20.33 3.04
C VAL A 587 9.24 -21.37 2.37
N VAL A 588 7.99 -21.53 2.80
CA VAL A 588 7.12 -22.62 2.29
C VAL A 588 6.49 -22.24 0.96
N LEU A 589 6.08 -20.99 0.79
CA LEU A 589 5.39 -20.55 -0.42
C LEU A 589 6.27 -19.80 -1.43
N SER A 590 7.50 -19.42 -1.05
CA SER A 590 8.42 -18.63 -1.90
C SER A 590 7.77 -17.34 -2.44
N GLN A 591 6.89 -16.73 -1.65
CA GLN A 591 5.98 -15.68 -2.10
C GLN A 591 6.15 -14.36 -1.34
N TRP A 592 7.00 -14.33 -0.31
CA TRP A 592 7.21 -13.14 0.50
C TRP A 592 8.70 -12.74 0.59
N PRO A 593 9.01 -11.43 0.51
CA PRO A 593 8.10 -10.32 0.20
C PRO A 593 7.71 -10.28 -1.29
N PHE A 594 6.44 -10.00 -1.60
CA PHE A 594 5.96 -9.74 -2.98
C PHE A 594 6.52 -8.44 -3.60
N GLU A 595 7.42 -7.78 -2.88
CA GLU A 595 7.83 -6.41 -3.10
C GLU A 595 8.46 -6.17 -4.48
N ASP A 596 9.14 -7.16 -5.05
CA ASP A 596 9.91 -6.97 -6.28
C ASP A 596 9.11 -7.14 -7.59
N ASN A 597 7.94 -7.80 -7.57
CA ASN A 597 7.21 -8.13 -8.81
C ASN A 597 5.89 -7.37 -9.02
N VAL A 598 5.42 -6.60 -8.03
CA VAL A 598 4.04 -6.05 -8.05
C VAL A 598 3.96 -4.56 -7.73
N SER A 599 5.04 -3.90 -7.28
CA SER A 599 5.06 -2.44 -7.18
C SER A 599 5.15 -1.81 -8.58
N ARG A 600 4.00 -1.71 -9.24
CA ARG A 600 3.86 -1.19 -10.59
C ARG A 600 4.05 0.33 -10.60
N ASN A 601 5.14 0.80 -11.22
CA ASN A 601 5.10 2.07 -11.94
C ASN A 601 4.27 1.82 -13.21
N ASN A 602 3.09 2.41 -13.36
CA ASN A 602 2.30 2.44 -14.60
C ASN A 602 2.42 1.20 -15.53
N ASN A 603 2.25 -0.03 -15.01
CA ASN A 603 2.36 -1.27 -15.80
C ASN A 603 3.65 -1.42 -16.65
N GLY A 604 4.80 -0.86 -16.24
CA GLY A 604 6.03 -0.93 -17.02
C GLY A 604 6.07 0.02 -18.23
N ARG A 605 5.33 1.13 -18.20
CA ARG A 605 5.38 2.18 -19.23
C ARG A 605 6.54 3.15 -19.00
N LYS A 606 7.42 3.27 -19.99
CA LYS A 606 8.31 4.44 -20.17
C LYS A 606 7.48 5.61 -20.72
N TYR A 607 7.56 6.78 -20.10
CA TYR A 607 7.00 8.02 -20.66
C TYR A 607 7.48 8.29 -22.10
N PRO A 608 6.62 8.81 -23.00
CA PRO A 608 7.08 9.54 -24.17
C PRO A 608 7.50 10.96 -23.74
N LYS A 609 8.77 11.34 -23.95
CA LYS A 609 9.28 12.69 -23.69
C LYS A 609 8.67 13.70 -24.69
N SER A 610 8.08 14.77 -24.18
CA SER A 610 7.82 16.02 -24.93
C SER A 610 9.04 16.95 -24.87
N THR A 611 9.43 17.46 -26.05
CA THR A 611 10.42 18.51 -26.37
C THR A 611 10.13 19.85 -25.64
N THR A 612 11.04 20.76 -25.25
CA THR A 612 12.23 21.40 -25.88
C THR A 612 12.93 22.30 -24.82
N PHE A 613 14.28 22.43 -24.82
CA PHE A 613 15.07 23.69 -24.97
C PHE A 613 16.59 23.47 -24.68
N LYS A 614 17.44 24.14 -25.49
CA LYS A 614 18.93 24.01 -25.61
C LYS A 614 19.71 24.88 -24.59
N PRO A 615 20.96 24.49 -24.21
CA PRO A 615 21.95 25.43 -23.64
C PRO A 615 23.28 25.51 -24.43
N SER A 616 23.95 26.68 -24.36
CA SER A 616 25.29 26.96 -24.89
C SER A 616 26.32 27.29 -23.78
N THR A 617 27.60 27.08 -24.10
CA THR A 617 28.83 26.90 -23.30
C THR A 617 29.54 28.16 -22.73
N MET A 618 30.16 28.06 -21.53
CA MET A 618 31.63 28.17 -21.24
C MET A 618 32.01 28.50 -19.76
N ASN A 619 32.93 27.68 -19.21
CA ASN A 619 34.06 27.88 -18.27
C ASN A 619 34.00 28.63 -16.91
N THR A 620 34.14 27.81 -15.84
CA THR A 620 35.03 27.85 -14.65
C THR A 620 35.05 29.01 -13.62
N VAL A 621 34.67 28.66 -12.37
CA VAL A 621 35.24 28.90 -11.00
C VAL A 621 34.13 29.21 -9.94
N PRO A 622 34.16 28.66 -8.69
CA PRO A 622 32.99 28.39 -7.82
C PRO A 622 32.84 29.41 -6.64
N PRO A 623 31.93 29.29 -5.62
CA PRO A 623 30.80 28.36 -5.37
C PRO A 623 29.46 29.07 -5.00
N THR A 624 28.33 28.75 -5.64
CA THR A 624 26.96 29.06 -5.10
C THR A 624 25.86 28.43 -5.95
N ILE A 625 24.93 27.72 -5.30
CA ILE A 625 23.48 27.62 -5.57
C ILE A 625 22.98 27.25 -7.00
N LYS A 626 22.15 26.19 -6.98
CA LYS A 626 21.03 25.78 -7.86
C LYS A 626 21.27 24.73 -8.96
N PRO A 627 20.56 23.58 -8.90
CA PRO A 627 20.63 22.51 -9.88
C PRO A 627 19.57 22.68 -10.97
N THR A 628 19.99 22.67 -12.24
CA THR A 628 19.13 22.29 -13.37
C THR A 628 19.96 21.70 -14.51
N GLY A 629 19.59 20.51 -14.97
CA GLY A 629 19.77 20.09 -16.36
C GLY A 629 20.82 19.00 -16.64
N TYR A 630 20.38 17.74 -16.71
CA TYR A 630 20.88 16.78 -17.70
C TYR A 630 19.69 16.25 -18.52
N ILE A 631 19.79 16.43 -19.84
CA ILE A 631 18.84 16.09 -20.91
C ILE A 631 19.41 14.90 -21.72
N ASN A 632 18.52 14.19 -22.44
CA ASN A 632 18.73 13.12 -23.46
C ASN A 632 18.92 11.68 -22.90
N ASN A 633 18.26 10.62 -23.40
CA ASN A 633 18.26 10.17 -24.80
C ASN A 633 17.01 9.37 -25.23
N GLN A 634 16.88 9.28 -26.55
CA GLN A 634 15.89 8.62 -27.40
C GLN A 634 15.65 7.12 -27.08
N TYR A 635 14.52 6.57 -27.52
CA TYR A 635 14.42 5.13 -27.82
C TYR A 635 15.57 4.78 -28.76
N GLN A 636 16.65 4.23 -28.20
CA GLN A 636 17.65 3.50 -28.97
C GLN A 636 17.14 2.06 -29.02
N PRO A 637 16.49 1.66 -30.11
CA PRO A 637 16.09 0.28 -30.27
C PRO A 637 17.36 -0.56 -30.20
N CYS A 638 17.38 -1.50 -29.27
CA CYS A 638 18.42 -2.52 -29.16
C CYS A 638 18.83 -2.97 -30.56
N ASN A 639 20.11 -2.85 -30.90
CA ASN A 639 20.58 -3.12 -32.26
C ASN A 639 20.79 -4.62 -32.48
N SER A 640 19.74 -5.41 -32.26
CA SER A 640 19.71 -6.86 -32.41
C SER A 640 18.59 -7.30 -33.34
N SER A 641 18.51 -8.61 -33.60
CA SER A 641 17.44 -9.25 -34.37
C SER A 641 16.69 -10.25 -33.48
N ILE A 642 15.43 -10.53 -33.78
CA ILE A 642 14.59 -11.48 -33.02
C ILE A 642 14.08 -12.57 -33.95
N ILE A 643 14.18 -13.83 -33.53
CA ILE A 643 13.57 -14.98 -34.21
C ILE A 643 12.56 -15.63 -33.28
N PHE A 644 11.29 -15.64 -33.68
CA PHE A 644 10.25 -16.43 -33.02
C PHE A 644 10.09 -17.78 -33.72
N SER A 645 10.21 -18.88 -32.97
CA SER A 645 9.97 -20.22 -33.50
C SER A 645 8.66 -20.77 -32.96
N LEU A 646 7.70 -21.05 -33.85
CA LEU A 646 6.35 -21.50 -33.52
C LEU A 646 6.16 -22.97 -33.86
N THR A 647 5.67 -23.75 -32.89
CA THR A 647 5.33 -25.15 -33.13
C THR A 647 4.00 -25.25 -33.89
N THR A 648 4.01 -26.02 -34.97
CA THR A 648 2.89 -26.19 -35.92
C THR A 648 2.42 -27.64 -36.03
N SER A 649 2.99 -28.54 -35.23
CA SER A 649 2.70 -29.98 -35.23
C SER A 649 1.25 -30.27 -34.84
N ILE A 650 0.58 -31.13 -35.62
CA ILE A 650 -0.81 -31.53 -35.37
C ILE A 650 -0.92 -32.44 -34.13
N ASP A 651 0.08 -33.27 -33.89
CA ASP A 651 0.12 -34.29 -32.83
C ASP A 651 0.71 -33.79 -31.50
N PHE A 652 1.51 -32.73 -31.49
CA PHE A 652 2.13 -32.17 -30.28
C PHE A 652 1.60 -30.81 -29.86
N THR A 653 0.81 -30.13 -30.70
CA THR A 653 0.24 -28.81 -30.39
C THR A 653 -1.26 -28.83 -30.67
N SER A 654 -2.06 -28.67 -29.62
CA SER A 654 -3.52 -28.55 -29.74
C SER A 654 -3.91 -27.28 -30.52
N GLU A 655 -5.09 -27.28 -31.13
CA GLU A 655 -5.60 -26.11 -31.85
C GLU A 655 -5.61 -24.86 -30.97
N LEU A 656 -6.01 -25.00 -29.70
CA LEU A 656 -5.99 -23.90 -28.73
C LEU A 656 -4.57 -23.36 -28.47
N GLN A 657 -3.58 -24.24 -28.31
CA GLN A 657 -2.18 -23.83 -28.13
C GLN A 657 -1.65 -23.15 -29.40
N PHE A 658 -2.01 -23.64 -30.58
CA PHE A 658 -1.61 -23.06 -31.85
C PHE A 658 -2.20 -21.65 -32.06
N GLN A 659 -3.51 -21.48 -31.86
CA GLN A 659 -4.15 -20.16 -31.97
C GLN A 659 -3.60 -19.16 -30.95
N LYS A 660 -3.27 -19.61 -29.74
CA LYS A 660 -2.63 -18.75 -28.73
C LYS A 660 -1.25 -18.27 -29.14
N GLN A 661 -0.43 -19.12 -29.78
CA GLN A 661 0.87 -18.70 -30.31
C GLN A 661 0.73 -17.59 -31.36
N LEU A 662 -0.21 -17.75 -32.30
CA LEU A 662 -0.48 -16.74 -33.32
C LEU A 662 -0.95 -15.43 -32.68
N ASN A 663 -1.94 -15.51 -31.79
CA ASN A 663 -2.48 -14.34 -31.09
C ASN A 663 -1.41 -13.61 -30.27
N LEU A 664 -0.46 -14.32 -29.68
CA LEU A 664 0.64 -13.72 -28.91
C LEU A 664 1.53 -12.81 -29.78
N LEU A 665 1.79 -13.20 -31.03
CA LEU A 665 2.60 -12.40 -31.95
C LEU A 665 1.79 -11.37 -32.73
N SER A 666 0.52 -11.66 -33.06
CA SER A 666 -0.33 -10.77 -33.86
C SER A 666 -1.02 -9.67 -33.05
N SER A 667 -1.27 -9.92 -31.75
CA SER A 667 -1.84 -8.92 -30.84
C SER A 667 -0.80 -7.89 -30.39
N ASN A 668 -1.28 -6.77 -29.83
CA ASN A 668 -0.44 -5.65 -29.37
C ASN A 668 0.41 -5.98 -28.14
N ASN A 669 0.51 -7.23 -27.70
CA ASN A 669 0.96 -7.56 -26.35
C ASN A 669 2.48 -7.76 -26.21
N ILE A 670 3.22 -8.00 -27.29
CA ILE A 670 4.66 -8.32 -27.21
C ILE A 670 5.49 -7.39 -28.11
N ILE A 671 5.23 -7.42 -29.42
CA ILE A 671 6.10 -6.80 -30.42
C ILE A 671 5.91 -5.28 -30.43
N GLU A 672 4.67 -4.80 -30.53
CA GLU A 672 4.41 -3.39 -30.86
C GLU A 672 4.74 -2.40 -29.72
N ILE A 673 4.62 -2.84 -28.46
CA ILE A 673 4.86 -1.95 -27.30
C ILE A 673 6.35 -1.63 -27.15
N TYR A 674 7.25 -2.54 -27.54
CA TYR A 674 8.68 -2.43 -27.21
C TYR A 674 9.65 -2.67 -28.38
N TRP A 675 9.17 -3.29 -29.46
CA TRP A 675 9.96 -3.68 -30.63
C TRP A 675 9.22 -3.45 -31.95
N ASN A 676 9.26 -2.22 -32.46
CA ASN A 676 8.58 -1.87 -33.72
C ASN A 676 9.45 -2.06 -34.98
N HIS A 677 10.57 -2.78 -34.88
CA HIS A 677 11.48 -3.05 -35.99
C HIS A 677 11.17 -4.39 -36.67
N PHE A 678 10.05 -4.44 -37.39
CA PHE A 678 9.58 -5.64 -38.08
C PHE A 678 10.58 -6.14 -39.13
N GLU A 679 11.42 -5.26 -39.69
CA GLU A 679 12.50 -5.63 -40.60
C GLU A 679 13.57 -6.53 -39.95
N ARG A 680 13.61 -6.55 -38.61
CA ARG A 680 14.55 -7.33 -37.78
C ARG A 680 13.88 -8.49 -37.04
N ILE A 681 12.66 -8.85 -37.44
CA ILE A 681 11.93 -10.01 -36.91
C ILE A 681 11.85 -11.10 -37.99
N ALA A 682 12.20 -12.32 -37.62
CA ALA A 682 11.92 -13.51 -38.42
C ALA A 682 11.03 -14.49 -37.65
N VAL A 683 10.25 -15.28 -38.38
CA VAL A 683 9.37 -16.31 -37.83
C VAL A 683 9.70 -17.64 -38.50
N VAL A 684 9.95 -18.67 -37.69
CA VAL A 684 10.18 -20.04 -38.13
C VAL A 684 9.01 -20.90 -37.66
N SER A 685 8.28 -21.50 -38.58
CA SER A 685 7.32 -22.56 -38.26
C SER A 685 8.04 -23.91 -38.21
N TYR A 686 7.75 -24.76 -37.23
CA TYR A 686 8.37 -26.08 -37.18
C TYR A 686 7.43 -27.21 -36.74
N ASN A 687 7.73 -28.39 -37.28
CA ASN A 687 7.22 -29.73 -36.95
C ASN A 687 8.45 -30.67 -37.06
N LEU A 688 8.39 -31.79 -37.79
CA LEU A 688 9.59 -32.54 -38.18
C LEU A 688 10.50 -31.82 -39.19
N ASN A 689 10.01 -30.78 -39.87
CA ASN A 689 10.74 -30.05 -40.90
C ASN A 689 10.57 -28.53 -40.66
N PRO A 690 11.53 -27.87 -39.98
CA PRO A 690 11.46 -26.43 -39.73
C PRO A 690 11.57 -25.65 -41.04
N ASN A 691 10.81 -24.56 -41.15
CA ASN A 691 10.75 -23.70 -42.33
C ASN A 691 10.67 -22.23 -41.93
N ILE A 692 11.39 -21.36 -42.65
CA ILE A 692 11.36 -19.91 -42.43
C ILE A 692 10.04 -19.38 -43.03
N SER A 693 9.11 -18.95 -42.18
CA SER A 693 7.79 -18.45 -42.57
C SER A 693 7.79 -16.95 -42.88
N ILE A 694 8.62 -16.19 -42.16
CA ILE A 694 8.86 -14.76 -42.37
C ILE A 694 10.36 -14.55 -42.18
N ASN A 695 11.04 -13.98 -43.17
CA ASN A 695 12.49 -13.74 -43.12
C ASN A 695 12.77 -12.28 -42.76
N PHE A 696 13.99 -11.98 -42.28
CA PHE A 696 14.41 -10.60 -42.05
C PHE A 696 14.24 -9.76 -43.33
N ASN A 697 13.89 -8.49 -43.15
CA ASN A 697 13.61 -7.51 -44.23
C ASN A 697 12.43 -7.85 -45.16
N SER A 698 11.65 -8.91 -44.89
CA SER A 698 10.47 -9.26 -45.72
C SER A 698 9.20 -8.49 -45.34
N VAL A 699 9.20 -7.86 -44.16
CA VAL A 699 8.10 -7.07 -43.59
C VAL A 699 8.71 -5.87 -42.85
N ILE A 700 8.06 -4.71 -42.94
CA ILE A 700 8.54 -3.46 -42.31
C ILE A 700 7.52 -2.84 -41.36
N ASP A 701 6.29 -3.34 -41.38
CA ASP A 701 5.17 -2.84 -40.59
C ASP A 701 4.34 -4.00 -40.05
N LYS A 702 3.53 -3.68 -39.03
CA LYS A 702 2.73 -4.66 -38.31
C LYS A 702 1.63 -5.29 -39.14
N ASN A 703 0.96 -4.53 -40.00
CA ASN A 703 -0.16 -5.05 -40.77
C ASN A 703 0.33 -6.11 -41.75
N THR A 704 1.42 -5.81 -42.46
CA THR A 704 2.08 -6.77 -43.35
C THR A 704 2.62 -7.98 -42.57
N PHE A 705 3.19 -7.77 -41.36
CA PHE A 705 3.63 -8.88 -40.50
C PHE A 705 2.46 -9.79 -40.10
N ASN A 706 1.34 -9.23 -39.66
CA ASN A 706 0.15 -9.98 -39.26
C ASN A 706 -0.45 -10.78 -40.44
N ASP A 707 -0.54 -10.16 -41.62
CA ASP A 707 -1.03 -10.81 -42.83
C ASP A 707 -0.13 -11.98 -43.25
N GLN A 708 1.20 -11.77 -43.25
CA GLN A 708 2.14 -12.84 -43.56
C GLN A 708 2.15 -13.94 -42.49
N LEU A 709 2.02 -13.59 -41.21
CA LEU A 709 1.97 -14.56 -40.12
C LEU A 709 0.78 -15.51 -40.30
N ILE A 710 -0.42 -14.95 -40.52
CA ILE A 710 -1.66 -15.73 -40.72
C ILE A 710 -1.59 -16.54 -42.03
N LYS A 711 -1.00 -15.98 -43.09
CA LYS A 711 -0.89 -16.65 -44.39
C LYS A 711 0.11 -17.80 -44.39
N ASN A 712 1.28 -17.61 -43.77
CA ASN A 712 2.44 -18.50 -43.92
C ASN A 712 2.57 -19.52 -42.77
N VAL A 713 2.03 -19.24 -41.58
CA VAL A 713 2.09 -20.15 -40.43
C VAL A 713 0.77 -20.90 -40.29
N LYS A 714 0.76 -22.17 -40.70
CA LYS A 714 -0.40 -23.07 -40.59
C LYS A 714 -0.06 -24.32 -39.81
N ARG A 715 -0.93 -24.71 -38.89
CA ARG A 715 -0.85 -26.00 -38.18
C ARG A 715 -0.88 -27.12 -39.21
N SER A 716 0.21 -27.87 -39.33
CA SER A 716 0.43 -28.82 -40.42
C SER A 716 1.45 -29.89 -40.05
N ASN A 717 1.28 -31.08 -40.65
CA ASN A 717 2.10 -32.28 -40.50
C ASN A 717 2.25 -32.80 -39.06
N THR A 718 2.78 -34.01 -38.95
CA THR A 718 3.05 -34.69 -37.68
C THR A 718 4.51 -34.57 -37.26
N GLY A 719 4.77 -34.86 -35.99
CA GLY A 719 6.06 -34.86 -35.34
C GLY A 719 6.63 -33.47 -35.04
N ASN A 720 7.60 -33.43 -34.14
CA ASN A 720 8.21 -32.22 -33.63
C ASN A 720 9.70 -32.48 -33.39
N SER A 721 10.60 -31.69 -33.99
CA SER A 721 12.04 -31.91 -33.84
C SER A 721 12.78 -30.62 -33.45
N ILE A 722 13.16 -30.51 -32.18
CA ILE A 722 13.97 -29.40 -31.67
C ILE A 722 15.38 -29.44 -32.27
N LEU A 723 15.90 -30.63 -32.57
CA LEU A 723 17.23 -30.83 -33.15
C LEU A 723 17.35 -30.18 -34.54
N LYS A 724 16.42 -30.49 -35.45
CA LYS A 724 16.39 -29.87 -36.77
C LYS A 724 16.12 -28.37 -36.69
N LEU A 725 15.27 -27.91 -35.77
CA LEU A 725 15.02 -26.48 -35.57
C LEU A 725 16.31 -25.75 -35.19
N LEU A 726 17.02 -26.22 -34.16
CA LEU A 726 18.26 -25.59 -33.71
C LEU A 726 19.37 -25.69 -34.76
N ASN A 727 19.41 -26.77 -35.55
CA ASN A 727 20.30 -26.87 -36.72
C ASN A 727 19.98 -25.77 -37.76
N LEU A 728 18.71 -25.57 -38.12
CA LEU A 728 18.29 -24.51 -39.03
C LEU A 728 18.64 -23.12 -38.46
N LEU A 729 18.35 -22.87 -37.19
CA LEU A 729 18.65 -21.58 -36.53
C LEU A 729 20.15 -21.28 -36.48
N SER A 730 20.99 -22.32 -36.43
CA SER A 730 22.46 -22.19 -36.43
C SER A 730 23.09 -22.09 -37.82
N SER A 731 22.29 -22.24 -38.88
CA SER A 731 22.76 -22.23 -40.26
C SER A 731 22.72 -20.83 -40.89
N ASP A 732 23.49 -20.62 -41.95
CA ASP A 732 23.55 -19.35 -42.70
C ASP A 732 22.31 -19.08 -43.61
N ASN A 733 21.17 -19.72 -43.31
CA ASN A 733 19.94 -19.62 -44.11
C ASN A 733 19.15 -18.32 -43.89
N PHE A 734 19.51 -17.51 -42.89
CA PHE A 734 18.88 -16.21 -42.64
C PHE A 734 19.57 -15.12 -43.45
N SER A 735 18.78 -14.27 -44.11
CA SER A 735 19.29 -13.13 -44.87
C SER A 735 20.17 -12.27 -43.96
N TYR A 736 21.46 -12.20 -44.29
CA TYR A 736 22.53 -11.61 -43.49
C TYR A 736 22.18 -10.25 -42.85
N ASN A 737 22.10 -10.20 -41.51
CA ASN A 737 22.20 -8.99 -40.70
C ASN A 737 23.55 -9.04 -39.94
N ILE A 738 24.66 -8.92 -40.67
CA ILE A 738 25.99 -9.52 -40.37
C ILE A 738 26.63 -9.10 -39.03
N ASN A 739 26.18 -8.03 -38.35
CA ASN A 739 26.91 -7.50 -37.19
C ASN A 739 26.03 -7.24 -35.95
N LYS A 740 24.99 -8.05 -35.72
CA LYS A 740 24.04 -7.81 -34.63
C LYS A 740 23.74 -9.09 -33.84
N PRO A 741 23.56 -9.02 -32.50
CA PRO A 741 23.11 -10.16 -31.73
C PRO A 741 21.76 -10.70 -32.25
N THR A 742 21.55 -12.01 -32.25
CA THR A 742 20.29 -12.65 -32.65
C THR A 742 19.64 -13.36 -31.46
N ASN A 743 18.42 -12.95 -31.11
CA ASN A 743 17.70 -13.42 -29.94
C ASN A 743 16.61 -14.40 -30.35
N HIS A 744 16.70 -15.65 -29.87
CA HIS A 744 15.83 -16.74 -30.25
C HIS A 744 14.78 -16.98 -29.16
N PHE A 745 13.49 -16.93 -29.51
CA PHE A 745 12.38 -17.26 -28.63
C PHE A 745 11.60 -18.45 -29.21
N ILE A 746 11.75 -19.61 -28.58
CA ILE A 746 11.22 -20.88 -29.08
C ILE A 746 10.00 -21.29 -28.25
N PHE A 747 8.83 -21.35 -28.90
CA PHE A 747 7.61 -21.84 -28.29
C PHE A 747 7.58 -23.37 -28.31
N ILE A 748 7.36 -23.98 -27.15
CA ILE A 748 7.52 -25.43 -27.00
C ILE A 748 6.35 -26.07 -26.24
N THR A 749 5.84 -27.18 -26.76
CA THR A 749 4.73 -27.96 -26.16
C THR A 749 5.16 -29.38 -25.77
N SER A 750 6.22 -29.91 -26.38
CA SER A 750 6.85 -31.19 -26.04
C SER A 750 8.35 -31.15 -26.32
N VAL A 751 9.11 -32.02 -25.65
CA VAL A 751 10.54 -32.26 -25.92
C VAL A 751 10.85 -33.75 -25.87
N ASP A 752 11.80 -34.18 -26.70
CA ASP A 752 12.47 -35.48 -26.58
C ASP A 752 13.86 -35.28 -25.97
N TYR A 753 14.18 -36.06 -24.93
CA TYR A 753 15.43 -35.92 -24.19
C TYR A 753 16.67 -36.24 -25.04
N ASN A 754 16.59 -37.22 -25.94
CA ASN A 754 17.71 -37.55 -26.83
C ASN A 754 17.96 -36.45 -27.87
N GLU A 755 16.89 -35.80 -28.35
CA GLU A 755 17.03 -34.62 -29.21
C GLU A 755 17.63 -33.42 -28.48
N LEU A 756 17.23 -33.15 -27.22
CA LEU A 756 17.86 -32.10 -26.39
C LEU A 756 19.37 -32.35 -26.26
N LYS A 757 19.77 -33.60 -26.05
CA LYS A 757 21.19 -33.98 -25.97
C LYS A 757 21.98 -33.72 -27.25
N GLN A 758 21.42 -34.08 -28.39
CA GLN A 758 22.07 -33.83 -29.68
C GLN A 758 22.09 -32.34 -30.05
N SER A 759 21.20 -31.55 -29.44
CA SER A 759 21.03 -30.12 -29.71
C SER A 759 22.02 -29.20 -28.99
N LEU A 760 22.74 -29.69 -27.98
CA LEU A 760 23.68 -28.91 -27.16
C LEU A 760 24.73 -28.16 -28.00
N LYS A 761 25.23 -28.79 -29.09
CA LYS A 761 26.20 -28.17 -29.99
C LYS A 761 25.61 -26.92 -30.69
N TYR A 762 24.33 -26.95 -31.01
CA TYR A 762 23.63 -25.85 -31.66
C TYR A 762 23.28 -24.75 -30.65
N SER A 763 22.80 -25.10 -29.45
CA SER A 763 22.51 -24.10 -28.42
C SER A 763 23.73 -23.27 -28.03
N THR A 764 24.92 -23.89 -28.03
CA THR A 764 26.19 -23.19 -27.79
C THR A 764 26.51 -22.16 -28.88
N ILE A 765 26.18 -22.45 -30.15
CA ILE A 765 26.35 -21.51 -31.27
C ILE A 765 25.39 -20.32 -31.13
N LEU A 766 24.11 -20.60 -30.83
CA LEU A 766 23.08 -19.57 -30.73
C LEU A 766 23.33 -18.61 -29.55
N THR A 767 23.71 -19.13 -28.39
CA THR A 767 23.99 -18.33 -27.17
C THR A 767 25.26 -17.48 -27.30
N LYS A 768 26.20 -17.86 -28.18
CA LYS A 768 27.39 -17.06 -28.49
C LYS A 768 27.05 -15.82 -29.32
N ASN A 769 26.10 -15.95 -30.26
CA ASN A 769 25.73 -14.89 -31.19
C ASN A 769 24.50 -14.09 -30.75
N GLY A 770 23.96 -14.35 -29.55
CA GLY A 770 22.82 -13.62 -28.98
C GLY A 770 22.23 -14.38 -27.80
N SER A 771 20.91 -14.61 -27.78
CA SER A 771 20.25 -15.31 -26.67
C SER A 771 19.40 -16.49 -27.14
N LEU A 772 19.30 -17.51 -26.30
CA LEU A 772 18.42 -18.65 -26.51
C LEU A 772 17.39 -18.71 -25.38
N ASN A 773 16.11 -18.55 -25.72
CA ASN A 773 15.02 -18.47 -24.77
C ASN A 773 13.88 -19.41 -25.15
N PHE A 774 13.22 -19.99 -24.14
CA PHE A 774 12.11 -20.92 -24.34
C PHE A 774 10.82 -20.40 -23.71
N ILE A 775 9.72 -20.57 -24.43
CA ILE A 775 8.36 -20.26 -23.98
C ILE A 775 7.56 -21.56 -23.94
N VAL A 776 7.42 -22.16 -22.76
CA VAL A 776 6.72 -23.43 -22.54
C VAL A 776 5.21 -23.18 -22.55
N ILE A 777 4.50 -23.90 -23.41
CA ILE A 777 3.04 -23.81 -23.54
C ILE A 777 2.38 -25.10 -23.04
N GLY A 778 1.76 -25.01 -21.85
CA GLY A 778 1.10 -26.14 -21.20
C GLY A 778 1.98 -26.83 -20.15
N ASP A 779 1.49 -27.94 -19.62
CA ASP A 779 2.06 -28.58 -18.41
C ASP A 779 2.92 -29.81 -18.67
N ASN A 780 3.04 -30.25 -19.93
CA ASN A 780 3.71 -31.50 -20.28
C ASN A 780 5.24 -31.44 -20.26
N ILE A 781 5.84 -30.28 -19.95
CA ILE A 781 7.31 -30.11 -19.94
C ILE A 781 7.73 -29.51 -18.61
N SER A 782 8.73 -30.12 -17.98
CA SER A 782 9.44 -29.53 -16.85
C SER A 782 10.41 -28.47 -17.38
N THR A 783 10.42 -27.28 -16.78
CA THR A 783 11.40 -26.23 -17.12
C THR A 783 12.85 -26.70 -16.88
N ASN A 784 13.04 -27.70 -16.02
CA ASN A 784 14.34 -28.29 -15.73
C ASN A 784 14.94 -29.03 -16.93
N ASP A 785 14.11 -29.64 -17.79
CA ASP A 785 14.60 -30.40 -18.95
C ASP A 785 15.34 -29.49 -19.95
N LEU A 786 14.92 -28.22 -20.01
CA LEU A 786 15.49 -27.22 -20.92
C LEU A 786 16.82 -26.65 -20.42
N THR A 787 17.13 -26.76 -19.12
CA THR A 787 18.38 -26.24 -18.54
C THR A 787 19.62 -26.86 -19.19
N MET A 788 19.49 -28.09 -19.71
CA MET A 788 20.53 -28.80 -20.42
C MET A 788 21.05 -28.05 -21.65
N LEU A 789 20.21 -27.23 -22.30
CA LEU A 789 20.61 -26.42 -23.45
C LEU A 789 21.30 -25.11 -23.05
N ASN A 790 21.41 -24.82 -21.75
CA ASN A 790 21.91 -23.57 -21.17
C ASN A 790 21.22 -22.31 -21.72
N PRO A 791 19.87 -22.22 -21.64
CA PRO A 791 19.14 -21.06 -22.12
C PRO A 791 19.42 -19.82 -21.28
N ASN A 792 19.23 -18.64 -21.88
CA ASN A 792 19.23 -17.36 -21.17
C ASN A 792 17.98 -17.18 -20.31
N GLY A 793 16.84 -17.72 -20.78
CA GLY A 793 15.60 -17.68 -20.05
C GLY A 793 14.61 -18.78 -20.45
N VAL A 794 13.80 -19.22 -19.50
CA VAL A 794 12.66 -20.11 -19.72
C VAL A 794 11.43 -19.50 -19.07
N TYR A 795 10.35 -19.36 -19.84
CA TYR A 795 9.06 -18.84 -19.36
C TYR A 795 7.96 -19.86 -19.59
N LYS A 796 7.15 -20.16 -18.57
CA LYS A 796 6.00 -21.07 -18.70
C LYS A 796 4.70 -20.29 -18.74
N ILE A 797 3.96 -20.39 -19.84
CA ILE A 797 2.66 -19.74 -19.99
C ILE A 797 1.59 -20.57 -19.29
N ASN A 798 0.87 -19.96 -18.34
CA ASN A 798 -0.39 -20.49 -17.85
C ASN A 798 -1.48 -20.27 -18.91
N LEU A 799 -1.97 -21.35 -19.51
CA LEU A 799 -2.98 -21.28 -20.56
C LEU A 799 -4.35 -20.81 -20.06
N ASN A 800 -4.68 -21.01 -18.78
CA ASN A 800 -5.98 -20.62 -18.21
C ASN A 800 -5.99 -19.13 -17.86
N ASN A 801 -4.83 -18.55 -17.54
CA ASN A 801 -4.68 -17.13 -17.23
C ASN A 801 -3.30 -16.61 -17.70
N PRO A 802 -3.14 -16.34 -19.01
CA PRO A 802 -1.85 -15.92 -19.56
C PRO A 802 -1.48 -14.52 -19.08
N ASN A 803 -0.36 -14.41 -18.34
CA ASN A 803 0.19 -13.13 -17.92
C ASN A 803 1.05 -12.52 -19.05
N TYR A 804 0.39 -11.86 -19.99
CA TYR A 804 1.04 -11.26 -21.17
C TYR A 804 2.12 -10.22 -20.82
N LEU A 805 1.95 -9.48 -19.72
CA LEU A 805 2.94 -8.51 -19.26
C LEU A 805 4.22 -9.21 -18.78
N ALA A 806 4.08 -10.28 -17.99
CA ALA A 806 5.25 -11.06 -17.55
C ALA A 806 5.97 -11.72 -18.73
N LEU A 807 5.25 -12.18 -19.75
CA LEU A 807 5.84 -12.68 -20.99
C LEU A 807 6.57 -11.59 -21.76
N SER A 808 5.98 -10.39 -21.86
CA SER A 808 6.61 -9.24 -22.51
C SER A 808 7.90 -8.83 -21.79
N ASN A 809 7.86 -8.73 -20.46
CA ASN A 809 9.03 -8.47 -19.63
C ASN A 809 10.10 -9.55 -19.79
N PHE A 810 9.71 -10.82 -19.82
CA PHE A 810 10.62 -11.94 -20.08
C PHE A 810 11.32 -11.80 -21.44
N ILE A 811 10.59 -11.42 -22.48
CA ILE A 811 11.18 -11.21 -23.81
C ILE A 811 12.18 -10.05 -23.76
N LEU A 812 11.80 -8.92 -23.16
CA LEU A 812 12.66 -7.75 -23.07
C LEU A 812 13.91 -7.96 -22.23
N SER A 813 13.79 -8.65 -21.10
CA SER A 813 14.92 -8.93 -20.20
C SER A 813 15.95 -9.87 -20.81
N ASN A 814 15.56 -10.66 -21.81
CA ASN A 814 16.42 -11.66 -22.44
C ASN A 814 16.92 -11.25 -23.83
N ILE A 815 16.58 -10.06 -24.32
CA ILE A 815 17.17 -9.52 -25.54
C ILE A 815 18.59 -9.04 -25.23
N LYS A 816 19.57 -9.62 -25.92
CA LYS A 816 20.93 -9.07 -25.98
C LYS A 816 21.00 -7.98 -27.04
N CYS A 817 21.53 -6.85 -26.60
CA CYS A 817 22.05 -5.75 -27.39
C CYS A 817 23.59 -5.82 -27.28
#